data_AF-A0A7W2X6T8-F1
#
_entry.id   AF-A0A7W2X6T8-F1
#
_cell.length_a   1.000
_cell.length_b   1.000
_cell.length_c   1.000
_cell.angle_alpha   90.00
_cell.angle_beta   90.00
_cell.angle_gamma   90.00
#
_symmetry.space_group_name_H-M   'P 1'
#
loop_
_entity.id
_entity.type
_entity.pdbx_description
1 polymer ?
#
loop_
_entity_poly.entity_id
_entity_poly.type
_entity_poly.pdbx_seq_one_letter_code
_entity_poly.pdbx_strand_id
1 'polypeptide(L)'
;MTTYNTGNPIGSAAAQDLYDNAQNLDHLSADRVNETWPDRFGIPRLTWYGMEERIKQAIINLGWNPVGTFQEGATLNAGSIIQDETTGIWYRWDDLTTLPKIVPPGSTPGSTGGIGEGKWLAVDVSDVLRKQISDPDGATKYPELQIARWRDEGDLRGWGCVCDGVADDSDNLQAAIIYSEIHDRKLYASGPVRITKKITFTKPPQLRGFMYSPPVIGKFQGAPYDKKGFIIYSEVPLDYCVEINPPGNNKYIRGLNLIDIHVLAQGTGVNGKGVLIANCGWGGYVRGLVVEGFHGGGLTLSQLQDTLFDQLEILDCGTDNVVAALEITNGSNLLAFNRARIEANEFQMRIRNSMMIDFIAPHFEQGDYPDASAGAEFEKINRYPSIYLQASQNIKFHGGFIFGATIQKQMAKYGITAADCPFHMSVGGDCSNIDLLGVTMGFGYNSGRILEHHGSGKVQNCTPIALCTETYPIILDGNILFQNNQCGYTDNPTSETFFLMAAKYATIEANMFACVNSSSVNKLYGSLFALNPSNPILLGRNQYVISKRALFHDGTVRAIAQGYDGTEQSSGGAINMQQHNITSVITLFGGAGGAANVTALNNMSPGQRTMFQNNGTGNITFNHGGNVYCKGGVNAVVPSGHFIEFIYNGSGGVSTELSRSF
;
A
#
# COMPACT_ATOMS: atom_id res chain seq x y z
N MET A 1 97.46 -9.44 -43.45
CA MET A 1 97.65 -10.57 -42.53
C MET A 1 97.89 -10.00 -41.15
N THR A 2 96.85 -10.06 -40.32
CA THR A 2 96.79 -9.82 -38.89
C THR A 2 95.32 -10.26 -38.58
N THR A 3 94.98 -11.00 -37.53
CA THR A 3 95.72 -11.35 -36.31
C THR A 3 94.91 -12.36 -35.50
N TYR A 4 95.36 -12.67 -34.29
CA TYR A 4 95.20 -13.96 -33.65
C TYR A 4 93.94 -14.11 -32.78
N ASN A 5 93.77 -15.35 -32.32
CA ASN A 5 93.01 -15.80 -31.16
C ASN A 5 93.74 -17.09 -30.73
N THR A 6 94.85 -16.95 -30.03
CA THR A 6 95.88 -18.02 -29.86
C THR A 6 95.43 -19.23 -29.02
N GLY A 7 94.33 -19.09 -28.28
CA GLY A 7 93.82 -20.12 -27.35
C GLY A 7 94.54 -20.19 -26.00
N ASN A 8 95.51 -19.30 -25.72
CA ASN A 8 96.24 -19.28 -24.45
C ASN A 8 95.33 -18.96 -23.24
N PRO A 9 95.60 -19.54 -22.06
CA PRO A 9 94.76 -19.38 -20.87
C PRO A 9 94.66 -17.94 -20.36
N ILE A 10 93.67 -17.67 -19.49
CA ILE A 10 93.48 -16.37 -18.83
C ILE A 10 94.75 -15.98 -18.04
N GLY A 11 95.19 -14.73 -18.18
CA GLY A 11 96.43 -14.23 -17.59
C GLY A 11 97.66 -14.30 -18.51
N SER A 12 97.50 -14.75 -19.76
CA SER A 12 98.57 -14.69 -20.77
C SER A 12 99.03 -13.25 -21.01
N ALA A 13 100.35 -13.04 -20.93
CA ALA A 13 101.01 -11.79 -21.25
C ALA A 13 101.56 -11.76 -22.69
N ALA A 14 101.22 -12.74 -23.53
CA ALA A 14 101.63 -12.75 -24.93
C ALA A 14 101.07 -11.53 -25.65
N ALA A 15 101.91 -10.85 -26.44
CA ALA A 15 101.53 -9.62 -27.14
C ALA A 15 100.32 -9.81 -28.06
N GLN A 16 100.17 -11.00 -28.65
CA GLN A 16 99.03 -11.40 -29.47
C GLN A 16 97.73 -11.41 -28.64
N ASP A 17 97.75 -12.03 -27.46
CA ASP A 17 96.57 -12.09 -26.59
C ASP A 17 96.19 -10.71 -26.04
N LEU A 18 97.17 -9.84 -25.76
CA LEU A 18 96.93 -8.46 -25.35
C LEU A 18 96.28 -7.63 -26.47
N TYR A 19 96.67 -7.86 -27.72
CA TYR A 19 96.03 -7.23 -28.88
C TYR A 19 94.58 -7.70 -29.04
N ASP A 20 94.34 -9.01 -28.99
CA ASP A 20 92.99 -9.59 -29.08
C ASP A 20 92.10 -9.11 -27.93
N ASN A 21 92.65 -8.97 -26.71
CA ASN A 21 91.96 -8.38 -25.57
C ASN A 21 91.55 -6.92 -25.82
N ALA A 22 92.45 -6.08 -26.33
CA ALA A 22 92.17 -4.68 -26.59
C ALA A 22 91.12 -4.50 -27.70
N GLN A 23 91.21 -5.29 -28.78
CA GLN A 23 90.22 -5.30 -29.86
C GLN A 23 88.85 -5.76 -29.35
N ASN A 24 88.80 -6.83 -28.56
CA ASN A 24 87.54 -7.31 -28.00
C ASN A 24 86.94 -6.32 -27.00
N LEU A 25 87.75 -5.63 -26.19
CA LEU A 25 87.25 -4.58 -25.30
C LEU A 25 86.65 -3.41 -26.08
N ASP A 26 87.30 -2.97 -27.17
CA ASP A 26 86.77 -1.92 -28.05
C ASP A 26 85.40 -2.30 -28.62
N HIS A 27 85.25 -3.51 -29.16
CA HIS A 27 83.96 -3.99 -29.64
C HIS A 27 82.93 -4.21 -28.52
N LEU A 28 83.32 -4.78 -27.38
CA LEU A 28 82.38 -5.04 -26.29
C LEU A 28 81.87 -3.75 -25.62
N SER A 29 82.66 -2.67 -25.63
CA SER A 29 82.31 -1.39 -24.99
C SER A 29 81.80 -0.30 -25.94
N ALA A 30 82.32 -0.21 -27.15
CA ALA A 30 82.03 0.91 -28.06
C ALA A 30 81.13 0.54 -29.26
N ASP A 31 80.86 -0.75 -29.50
CA ASP A 31 79.92 -1.16 -30.54
C ASP A 31 78.48 -0.76 -30.17
N ARG A 32 77.79 -0.09 -31.11
CA ARG A 32 76.45 0.48 -30.96
C ARG A 32 75.41 -0.19 -31.86
N VAL A 33 75.78 -1.27 -32.54
CA VAL A 33 74.95 -1.94 -33.55
C VAL A 33 74.82 -3.43 -33.26
N ASN A 34 75.88 -4.10 -32.84
CA ASN A 34 75.85 -5.54 -32.58
C ASN A 34 75.58 -5.82 -31.10
N GLU A 35 74.56 -6.64 -30.79
CA GLU A 35 74.26 -7.04 -29.39
C GLU A 35 75.34 -7.94 -28.77
N THR A 36 76.08 -8.67 -29.62
CA THR A 36 77.08 -9.63 -29.17
C THR A 36 78.36 -9.52 -29.97
N TRP A 37 79.49 -9.71 -29.30
CA TRP A 37 80.81 -9.83 -29.92
C TRP A 37 81.57 -11.03 -29.33
N PRO A 38 82.28 -11.85 -30.14
CA PRO A 38 83.10 -12.94 -29.62
C PRO A 38 84.24 -12.43 -28.75
N ASP A 39 84.50 -13.07 -27.62
CA ASP A 39 85.71 -12.82 -26.84
C ASP A 39 86.95 -13.45 -27.52
N ARG A 40 88.12 -13.33 -26.88
CA ARG A 40 89.39 -13.85 -27.43
C ARG A 40 89.45 -15.39 -27.56
N PHE A 41 88.42 -16.09 -27.09
CA PHE A 41 88.26 -17.52 -27.25
C PHE A 41 87.17 -17.87 -28.27
N GLY A 42 86.60 -16.87 -28.94
CA GLY A 42 85.50 -17.04 -29.88
C GLY A 42 84.13 -17.20 -29.19
N ILE A 43 84.03 -16.97 -27.88
CA ILE A 43 82.76 -17.13 -27.14
C ILE A 43 81.96 -15.82 -27.23
N PRO A 44 80.70 -15.83 -27.73
CA PRO A 44 79.88 -14.63 -27.77
C PRO A 44 79.64 -14.04 -26.38
N ARG A 45 79.95 -12.75 -26.21
CA ARG A 45 79.63 -11.94 -25.03
C ARG A 45 78.70 -10.81 -25.44
N LEU A 46 77.85 -10.36 -24.51
CA LEU A 46 77.04 -9.17 -24.75
C LEU A 46 77.95 -7.94 -24.80
N THR A 47 77.74 -7.10 -25.82
CA THR A 47 78.29 -5.74 -25.86
C THR A 47 77.51 -4.86 -24.86
N TRP A 48 78.01 -3.67 -24.53
CA TRP A 48 77.24 -2.68 -23.78
C TRP A 48 75.92 -2.35 -24.47
N TYR A 49 75.93 -2.18 -25.80
CA TYR A 49 74.71 -2.01 -26.58
C TYR A 49 73.74 -3.19 -26.44
N GLY A 50 74.22 -4.43 -26.52
CA GLY A 50 73.36 -5.61 -26.32
C GLY A 50 72.79 -5.73 -24.91
N MET A 51 73.53 -5.30 -23.89
CA MET A 51 73.00 -5.19 -22.53
C MET A 51 71.95 -4.07 -22.43
N GLU A 52 72.17 -2.91 -23.03
CA GLU A 52 71.20 -1.80 -23.08
C GLU A 52 69.89 -2.22 -23.74
N GLU A 53 69.95 -2.84 -24.94
CA GLU A 53 68.77 -3.32 -25.65
C GLU A 53 68.00 -4.38 -24.86
N ARG A 54 68.71 -5.32 -24.22
CA ARG A 54 68.06 -6.34 -23.38
C ARG A 54 67.45 -5.76 -22.11
N ILE A 55 68.08 -4.75 -21.50
CA ILE A 55 67.50 -4.03 -20.35
C ILE A 55 66.26 -3.24 -20.79
N LYS A 56 66.28 -2.57 -21.94
CA LYS A 56 65.09 -1.89 -22.50
C LYS A 56 63.95 -2.88 -22.70
N GLN A 57 64.22 -4.02 -23.32
CA GLN A 57 63.21 -5.09 -23.51
C GLN A 57 62.72 -5.67 -22.18
N ALA A 58 63.61 -5.87 -21.21
CA ALA A 58 63.23 -6.33 -19.88
C ALA A 58 62.31 -5.32 -19.17
N ILE A 59 62.62 -4.01 -19.25
CA ILE A 59 61.78 -2.94 -18.70
C ILE A 59 60.41 -2.92 -19.38
N ILE A 60 60.34 -3.09 -20.70
CA ILE A 60 59.08 -3.21 -21.44
C ILE A 60 58.27 -4.43 -20.95
N ASN A 61 58.93 -5.55 -20.70
CA ASN A 61 58.28 -6.80 -20.27
C ASN A 61 57.85 -6.82 -18.80
N LEU A 62 58.34 -5.91 -17.95
CA LEU A 62 57.88 -5.74 -16.57
C LEU A 62 56.46 -5.16 -16.48
N GLY A 63 55.90 -4.71 -17.60
CA GLY A 63 54.55 -4.17 -17.72
C GLY A 63 54.51 -2.65 -17.72
N TRP A 64 53.42 -2.09 -18.25
CA TRP A 64 53.21 -0.65 -18.31
C TRP A 64 52.62 -0.12 -17.00
N ASN A 65 53.13 1.01 -16.51
CA ASN A 65 52.62 1.71 -15.34
C ASN A 65 51.97 3.05 -15.74
N PRO A 66 50.64 3.14 -15.86
CA PRO A 66 49.95 4.40 -16.14
C PRO A 66 50.18 5.43 -15.02
N VAL A 67 50.64 6.64 -15.36
CA VAL A 67 50.94 7.68 -14.35
C VAL A 67 50.15 8.99 -14.52
N GLY A 68 49.21 9.06 -15.46
CA GLY A 68 48.33 10.22 -15.66
C GLY A 68 48.17 10.60 -17.14
N THR A 69 47.87 11.87 -17.39
CA THR A 69 47.61 12.40 -18.73
C THR A 69 48.47 13.63 -19.06
N PHE A 70 48.68 13.90 -20.35
CA PHE A 70 49.40 15.11 -20.78
C PHE A 70 48.66 16.39 -20.36
N GLN A 71 47.32 16.33 -20.26
CA GLN A 71 46.46 17.44 -19.90
C GLN A 71 46.57 17.81 -18.42
N GLU A 72 46.65 16.83 -17.52
CA GLU A 72 46.85 17.07 -16.09
C GLU A 72 48.32 17.26 -15.70
N GLY A 73 49.24 16.75 -16.53
CA GLY A 73 50.67 16.72 -16.24
C GLY A 73 51.08 15.52 -15.38
N ALA A 74 52.33 15.07 -15.50
CA ALA A 74 52.83 13.91 -14.77
C ALA A 74 54.36 13.89 -14.68
N THR A 75 54.91 13.07 -13.79
CA THR A 75 56.35 12.73 -13.76
C THR A 75 56.51 11.25 -14.06
N LEU A 76 57.20 10.93 -15.15
CA LEU A 76 57.40 9.57 -15.62
C LEU A 76 58.73 9.01 -15.14
N ASN A 77 58.71 7.76 -14.67
CA ASN A 77 59.89 6.94 -14.38
C ASN A 77 59.99 5.80 -15.40
N ALA A 78 60.97 4.91 -15.23
CA ALA A 78 61.12 3.74 -16.10
C ALA A 78 59.85 2.86 -16.04
N GLY A 79 59.33 2.45 -17.21
CA GLY A 79 58.09 1.68 -17.33
C GLY A 79 56.80 2.52 -17.23
N SER A 80 56.88 3.82 -16.95
CA SER A 80 55.71 4.70 -16.92
C SER A 80 55.15 4.98 -18.32
N ILE A 81 53.82 5.06 -18.42
CA ILE A 81 53.10 5.52 -19.61
C ILE A 81 52.11 6.63 -19.24
N ILE A 82 51.88 7.55 -20.17
CA ILE A 82 50.99 8.71 -20.00
C ILE A 82 50.02 8.77 -21.18
N GLN A 83 48.76 9.14 -20.94
CA GLN A 83 47.75 9.22 -21.99
C GLN A 83 47.64 10.65 -22.55
N ASP A 84 47.42 10.79 -23.85
CA ASP A 84 46.85 11.99 -24.43
C ASP A 84 45.33 11.87 -24.50
N GLU A 85 44.59 12.56 -23.63
CA GLU A 85 43.12 12.50 -23.57
C GLU A 85 42.43 12.94 -24.87
N THR A 86 43.11 13.77 -25.68
CA THR A 86 42.53 14.29 -26.93
C THR A 86 42.45 13.20 -28.00
N THR A 87 43.45 12.32 -28.06
CA THR A 87 43.57 11.27 -29.07
C THR A 87 43.29 9.86 -28.53
N GLY A 88 43.31 9.70 -27.21
CA GLY A 88 43.20 8.41 -26.52
C GLY A 88 44.47 7.55 -26.56
N ILE A 89 45.53 8.01 -27.23
CA ILE A 89 46.78 7.25 -27.42
C ILE A 89 47.65 7.34 -26.16
N TRP A 90 48.24 6.22 -25.78
CA TRP A 90 49.20 6.13 -24.69
C TRP A 90 50.63 6.22 -25.21
N TYR A 91 51.49 6.92 -24.48
CA TYR A 91 52.88 7.12 -24.83
C TYR A 91 53.83 6.72 -23.69
N ARG A 92 54.98 6.16 -24.08
CA ARG A 92 56.16 6.00 -23.21
C ARG A 92 57.26 6.98 -23.63
N TRP A 93 58.07 7.41 -22.68
CA TRP A 93 59.28 8.18 -22.98
C TRP A 93 60.43 7.20 -23.30
N ASP A 94 61.00 7.31 -24.50
CA ASP A 94 62.00 6.35 -25.01
C ASP A 94 63.43 6.66 -24.55
N ASP A 95 63.73 7.93 -24.25
CA ASP A 95 65.04 8.30 -23.72
C ASP A 95 65.12 8.03 -22.21
N LEU A 96 65.51 6.81 -21.88
CA LEU A 96 65.66 6.34 -20.50
C LEU A 96 66.73 7.10 -19.71
N THR A 97 67.69 7.74 -20.38
CA THR A 97 68.79 8.47 -19.73
C THR A 97 68.34 9.81 -19.16
N THR A 98 67.20 10.33 -19.63
CA THR A 98 66.62 11.60 -19.17
C THR A 98 65.41 11.41 -18.24
N LEU A 99 65.21 10.19 -17.72
CA LEU A 99 64.23 9.94 -16.66
C LEU A 99 64.77 10.43 -15.30
N PRO A 100 63.91 10.98 -14.41
CA PRO A 100 62.47 11.13 -14.58
C PRO A 100 62.08 12.25 -15.55
N LYS A 101 61.09 11.98 -16.42
CA LYS A 101 60.57 12.93 -17.40
C LYS A 101 59.40 13.70 -16.82
N ILE A 102 59.52 15.02 -16.69
CA ILE A 102 58.45 15.90 -16.20
C ILE A 102 57.62 16.42 -17.37
N VAL A 103 56.30 16.27 -17.27
CA VAL A 103 55.29 16.76 -18.21
C VAL A 103 54.42 17.80 -17.49
N PRO A 104 54.49 19.09 -17.84
CA PRO A 104 53.63 20.12 -17.26
C PRO A 104 52.15 19.92 -17.63
N PRO A 105 51.19 20.39 -16.81
CA PRO A 105 49.78 20.43 -17.17
C PRO A 105 49.52 21.17 -18.48
N GLY A 106 48.50 20.77 -19.24
CA GLY A 106 48.11 21.35 -20.53
C GLY A 106 49.04 20.99 -21.69
N SER A 107 49.82 19.91 -21.55
CA SER A 107 50.80 19.50 -22.56
C SER A 107 50.20 18.60 -23.65
N THR A 108 51.01 18.34 -24.68
CA THR A 108 50.82 17.30 -25.70
C THR A 108 52.16 16.57 -25.89
N PRO A 109 52.19 15.40 -26.57
CA PRO A 109 53.45 14.79 -26.97
C PRO A 109 54.32 15.76 -27.79
N GLY A 110 53.69 16.53 -28.69
CA GLY A 110 54.36 17.55 -29.50
C GLY A 110 55.02 18.65 -28.68
N SER A 111 54.31 19.21 -27.69
CA SER A 111 54.81 20.32 -26.89
C SER A 111 55.86 19.94 -25.84
N THR A 112 56.08 18.65 -25.58
CA THR A 112 56.97 18.15 -24.52
C THR A 112 58.11 17.24 -24.99
N GLY A 113 58.37 17.19 -26.29
CA GLY A 113 59.52 16.47 -26.84
C GLY A 113 59.37 16.01 -28.30
N GLY A 114 58.13 15.92 -28.78
CA GLY A 114 57.79 15.34 -30.08
C GLY A 114 57.67 13.81 -30.04
N ILE A 115 57.25 13.23 -31.17
CA ILE A 115 57.05 11.78 -31.33
C ILE A 115 58.21 11.21 -32.18
N GLY A 116 58.75 10.05 -31.79
CA GLY A 116 59.83 9.37 -32.50
C GLY A 116 60.84 8.68 -31.58
N GLU A 117 61.86 8.07 -32.18
CA GLU A 117 62.97 7.43 -31.44
C GLU A 117 63.66 8.43 -30.50
N GLY A 118 63.95 7.99 -29.27
CA GLY A 118 64.48 8.85 -28.20
C GLY A 118 63.48 9.90 -27.67
N LYS A 119 62.20 9.82 -28.06
CA LYS A 119 61.15 10.78 -27.65
C LYS A 119 59.89 10.01 -27.21
N TRP A 120 58.71 10.59 -27.40
CA TRP A 120 57.45 9.89 -27.14
C TRP A 120 57.21 8.80 -28.18
N LEU A 121 56.95 7.58 -27.72
CA LEU A 121 56.54 6.45 -28.57
C LEU A 121 55.18 5.93 -28.12
N ALA A 122 54.29 5.71 -29.10
CA ALA A 122 52.98 5.15 -28.83
C ALA A 122 53.09 3.70 -28.34
N VAL A 123 52.27 3.33 -27.36
CA VAL A 123 52.19 1.98 -26.81
C VAL A 123 50.79 1.41 -26.99
N ASP A 124 50.72 0.12 -27.31
CA ASP A 124 49.46 -0.63 -27.27
C ASP A 124 49.19 -1.06 -25.82
N VAL A 125 48.14 -0.50 -25.23
CA VAL A 125 47.70 -0.79 -23.86
C VAL A 125 46.63 -1.88 -23.78
N SER A 126 46.31 -2.55 -24.90
CA SER A 126 45.30 -3.61 -24.91
C SER A 126 45.59 -4.73 -23.89
N ASP A 127 46.87 -4.99 -23.58
CA ASP A 127 47.27 -5.93 -22.52
C ASP A 127 46.96 -5.43 -21.10
N VAL A 128 47.05 -4.11 -20.85
CA VAL A 128 46.66 -3.52 -19.55
C VAL A 128 45.17 -3.70 -19.33
N LEU A 129 44.34 -3.34 -20.32
CA LEU A 129 42.89 -3.49 -20.23
C LEU A 129 42.46 -4.96 -20.09
N ARG A 130 43.10 -5.89 -20.83
CA ARG A 130 42.85 -7.33 -20.69
C ARG A 130 43.18 -7.81 -19.28
N LYS A 131 44.30 -7.38 -18.69
CA LYS A 131 44.67 -7.72 -17.32
C LYS A 131 43.65 -7.19 -16.30
N GLN A 132 43.23 -5.93 -16.43
CA GLN A 132 42.21 -5.33 -15.56
C GLN A 132 40.87 -6.09 -15.60
N ILE A 133 40.43 -6.48 -16.80
CA ILE A 133 39.18 -7.25 -16.98
C ILE A 133 39.32 -8.70 -16.50
N SER A 134 40.51 -9.30 -16.65
CA SER A 134 40.78 -10.68 -16.20
C SER A 134 41.03 -10.82 -14.70
N ASP A 135 41.33 -9.71 -14.01
CA ASP A 135 41.53 -9.69 -12.56
C ASP A 135 40.19 -10.02 -11.88
N PRO A 136 40.11 -11.10 -11.07
CA PRO A 136 38.91 -11.42 -10.31
C PRO A 136 38.43 -10.28 -9.39
N ASP A 137 39.35 -9.42 -8.94
CA ASP A 137 39.09 -8.25 -8.12
C ASP A 137 39.05 -6.95 -8.94
N GLY A 138 39.05 -7.05 -10.27
CA GLY A 138 39.16 -5.90 -11.18
C GLY A 138 38.06 -4.86 -10.95
N ALA A 139 36.83 -5.29 -10.66
CA ALA A 139 35.75 -4.35 -10.37
C ALA A 139 35.96 -3.57 -9.05
N THR A 140 36.68 -4.14 -8.08
CA THR A 140 37.03 -3.44 -6.83
C THR A 140 38.21 -2.49 -7.03
N LYS A 141 39.20 -2.88 -7.83
CA LYS A 141 40.42 -2.09 -8.08
C LYS A 141 40.20 -0.97 -9.11
N TYR A 142 39.25 -1.15 -10.02
CA TYR A 142 38.96 -0.27 -11.17
C TYR A 142 37.47 0.12 -11.14
N PRO A 143 37.09 1.20 -10.43
CA PRO A 143 35.70 1.59 -10.21
C PRO A 143 34.86 1.73 -11.50
N GLU A 144 35.49 2.15 -12.60
CA GLU A 144 34.87 2.25 -13.92
C GLU A 144 34.34 0.91 -14.44
N LEU A 145 35.03 -0.20 -14.14
CA LEU A 145 34.57 -1.55 -14.50
C LEU A 145 33.35 -1.94 -13.66
N GLN A 146 33.31 -1.54 -12.39
CA GLN A 146 32.16 -1.80 -11.53
C GLN A 146 30.92 -1.00 -11.97
N ILE A 147 31.09 0.25 -12.37
CA ILE A 147 30.01 1.09 -12.91
C ILE A 147 29.45 0.48 -14.20
N ALA A 148 30.32 0.02 -15.11
CA ALA A 148 29.89 -0.65 -16.34
C ALA A 148 29.07 -1.92 -16.05
N ARG A 149 29.53 -2.76 -15.11
CA ARG A 149 28.79 -3.96 -14.69
C ARG A 149 27.43 -3.64 -14.11
N TRP A 150 27.34 -2.63 -13.25
CA TRP A 150 26.05 -2.18 -12.71
C TRP A 150 25.09 -1.72 -13.81
N ARG A 151 25.58 -0.98 -14.81
CA ARG A 151 24.75 -0.58 -15.97
C ARG A 151 24.23 -1.78 -16.76
N ASP A 152 25.07 -2.79 -16.99
CA ASP A 152 24.67 -4.02 -17.68
C ASP A 152 23.62 -4.83 -16.91
N GLU A 153 23.72 -4.84 -15.58
CA GLU A 153 22.78 -5.49 -14.68
C GLU A 153 21.48 -4.68 -14.46
N GLY A 154 21.49 -3.40 -14.82
CA GLY A 154 20.41 -2.45 -14.56
C GLY A 154 20.41 -1.89 -13.13
N ASP A 155 21.50 -2.05 -12.38
CA ASP A 155 21.64 -1.59 -11.01
C ASP A 155 21.79 -0.07 -10.96
N LEU A 156 20.96 0.60 -10.14
CA LEU A 156 20.91 2.06 -10.01
C LEU A 156 22.28 2.70 -9.75
N ARG A 157 23.20 2.00 -9.07
CA ARG A 157 24.56 2.48 -8.79
C ARG A 157 25.38 2.73 -10.06
N GLY A 158 25.02 2.11 -11.18
CA GLY A 158 25.60 2.37 -12.51
C GLY A 158 25.37 3.80 -13.01
N TRP A 159 24.41 4.53 -12.45
CA TRP A 159 24.14 5.93 -12.73
C TRP A 159 24.50 6.87 -11.56
N GLY A 160 25.23 6.35 -10.57
CA GLY A 160 25.76 7.15 -9.45
C GLY A 160 24.87 7.19 -8.22
N CYS A 161 23.75 6.44 -8.16
CA CYS A 161 23.03 6.29 -6.91
C CYS A 161 23.95 5.66 -5.86
N VAL A 162 23.93 6.18 -4.63
CA VAL A 162 24.66 5.61 -3.49
C VAL A 162 23.88 4.43 -2.91
N CYS A 163 22.55 4.51 -2.92
CA CYS A 163 21.64 3.48 -2.41
C CYS A 163 21.86 3.14 -0.93
N ASP A 164 22.19 4.15 -0.12
CA ASP A 164 22.37 4.04 1.34
C ASP A 164 21.18 4.61 2.14
N GLY A 165 20.20 5.24 1.47
CA GLY A 165 19.07 5.91 2.10
C GLY A 165 19.42 7.20 2.84
N VAL A 166 20.63 7.74 2.63
CA VAL A 166 21.14 8.96 3.27
C VAL A 166 21.55 9.99 2.23
N ALA A 167 22.32 9.59 1.21
CA ALA A 167 22.66 10.46 0.09
C ALA A 167 21.40 10.80 -0.73
N ASP A 168 21.34 12.02 -1.26
CA ASP A 168 20.27 12.39 -2.18
C ASP A 168 20.53 11.76 -3.54
N ASP A 169 19.75 10.73 -3.86
CA ASP A 169 19.84 9.95 -5.08
C ASP A 169 18.93 10.47 -6.19
N SER A 170 18.20 11.59 -5.98
CA SER A 170 17.12 12.05 -6.88
C SER A 170 17.55 12.15 -8.34
N ASP A 171 18.64 12.86 -8.61
CA ASP A 171 19.10 13.13 -9.98
C ASP A 171 19.67 11.87 -10.65
N ASN A 172 20.38 11.04 -9.88
CA ASN A 172 20.98 9.79 -10.36
C ASN A 172 19.92 8.73 -10.66
N LEU A 173 18.88 8.63 -9.82
CA LEU A 173 17.74 7.75 -10.04
C LEU A 173 16.96 8.19 -11.28
N GLN A 174 16.72 9.50 -11.44
CA GLN A 174 16.07 10.02 -12.64
C GLN A 174 16.89 9.76 -13.91
N ALA A 175 18.23 9.85 -13.85
CA ALA A 175 19.11 9.52 -14.96
C ALA A 175 19.05 8.02 -15.34
N ALA A 176 19.01 7.13 -14.34
CA ALA A 176 18.83 5.69 -14.57
C ALA A 176 17.49 5.40 -15.27
N ILE A 177 16.42 6.06 -14.86
CA ILE A 177 15.09 5.95 -15.46
C ILE A 177 15.09 6.41 -16.91
N ILE A 178 15.64 7.59 -17.20
CA ILE A 178 15.74 8.11 -18.57
C ILE A 178 16.51 7.14 -19.46
N TYR A 179 17.64 6.61 -18.98
CA TYR A 179 18.40 5.61 -19.73
C TYR A 179 17.57 4.34 -19.98
N SER A 180 16.91 3.83 -18.95
CA SER A 180 16.06 2.64 -19.02
C SER A 180 14.95 2.79 -20.06
N GLU A 181 14.30 3.96 -20.10
CA GLU A 181 13.22 4.27 -21.04
C GLU A 181 13.71 4.38 -22.48
N ILE A 182 14.94 4.84 -22.72
CA ILE A 182 15.52 4.94 -24.06
C ILE A 182 15.93 3.56 -24.60
N HIS A 183 16.39 2.66 -23.72
CA HIS A 183 17.00 1.39 -24.11
C HIS A 183 16.15 0.15 -23.80
N ASP A 184 14.92 0.33 -23.32
CA ASP A 184 13.99 -0.73 -22.90
C ASP A 184 14.65 -1.73 -21.93
N ARG A 185 15.36 -1.22 -20.93
CA ARG A 185 16.05 -2.02 -19.90
C ARG A 185 15.22 -2.14 -18.63
N LYS A 186 15.57 -3.12 -17.80
CA LYS A 186 15.06 -3.25 -16.43
C LYS A 186 15.96 -2.45 -15.48
N LEU A 187 15.37 -1.91 -14.43
CA LEU A 187 16.10 -1.29 -13.33
C LEU A 187 16.00 -2.15 -12.07
N TYR A 188 17.11 -2.18 -11.36
CA TYR A 188 17.30 -2.92 -10.14
C TYR A 188 17.86 -2.01 -9.05
N ALA A 189 17.18 -1.96 -7.90
CA ALA A 189 17.62 -1.20 -6.76
C ALA A 189 18.20 -2.14 -5.68
N SER A 190 19.50 -2.03 -5.44
CA SER A 190 20.22 -2.88 -4.49
C SER A 190 20.04 -2.49 -3.02
N GLY A 191 19.50 -1.30 -2.74
CA GLY A 191 19.37 -0.74 -1.41
C GLY A 191 18.41 0.47 -1.39
N PRO A 192 18.17 1.06 -0.21
CA PRO A 192 17.28 2.19 -0.08
C PRO A 192 17.85 3.45 -0.75
N VAL A 193 16.99 4.35 -1.18
CA VAL A 193 17.35 5.65 -1.75
C VAL A 193 16.67 6.75 -0.96
N ARG A 194 17.34 7.90 -0.79
CA ARG A 194 16.70 9.12 -0.31
C ARG A 194 16.51 10.05 -1.49
N ILE A 195 15.31 10.60 -1.62
CA ILE A 195 14.98 11.55 -2.69
C ILE A 195 14.39 12.83 -2.09
N THR A 196 14.75 13.97 -2.68
CA THR A 196 14.22 15.30 -2.35
C THR A 196 13.39 15.88 -3.51
N LYS A 197 13.43 15.24 -4.68
CA LYS A 197 12.71 15.64 -5.90
C LYS A 197 11.81 14.51 -6.38
N LYS A 198 10.70 14.87 -7.02
CA LYS A 198 9.78 13.92 -7.66
C LYS A 198 10.53 13.08 -8.69
N ILE A 199 10.29 11.77 -8.67
CA ILE A 199 10.77 10.81 -9.67
C ILE A 199 9.67 10.57 -10.71
N THR A 200 10.00 10.78 -11.97
CA THR A 200 9.02 10.70 -13.08
C THR A 200 9.37 9.60 -14.06
N PHE A 201 8.35 8.80 -14.43
CA PHE A 201 8.39 7.85 -15.52
C PHE A 201 7.47 8.32 -16.65
N THR A 202 8.04 8.43 -17.84
CA THR A 202 7.34 8.77 -19.09
C THR A 202 6.98 7.53 -19.91
N LYS A 203 7.39 6.34 -19.47
CA LYS A 203 6.95 5.04 -19.96
C LYS A 203 6.63 4.10 -18.80
N PRO A 204 5.85 3.03 -19.00
CA PRO A 204 5.62 2.05 -17.95
C PRO A 204 6.94 1.42 -17.47
N PRO A 205 7.25 1.49 -16.16
CA PRO A 205 8.52 1.03 -15.64
C PRO A 205 8.69 -0.49 -15.66
N GLN A 206 9.95 -0.91 -15.65
CA GLN A 206 10.41 -2.25 -15.28
C GLN A 206 11.36 -2.12 -14.10
N LEU A 207 10.81 -1.86 -12.90
CA LEU A 207 11.58 -1.54 -11.70
C LEU A 207 11.40 -2.61 -10.64
N ARG A 208 12.53 -3.09 -10.10
CA ARG A 208 12.55 -4.12 -9.06
C ARG A 208 13.50 -3.77 -7.92
N GLY A 209 13.00 -3.84 -6.69
CA GLY A 209 13.83 -3.86 -5.50
C GLY A 209 14.51 -5.21 -5.27
N PHE A 210 15.61 -5.21 -4.53
CA PHE A 210 16.32 -6.45 -4.14
C PHE A 210 15.46 -7.44 -3.35
N MET A 211 14.64 -6.93 -2.44
CA MET A 211 13.71 -7.71 -1.63
C MET A 211 12.54 -6.86 -1.15
N TYR A 212 11.42 -7.52 -0.82
CA TYR A 212 10.25 -6.89 -0.24
C TYR A 212 10.60 -6.19 1.07
N SER A 213 10.09 -4.97 1.22
CA SER A 213 10.22 -4.14 2.41
C SER A 213 8.83 -3.90 2.99
N PRO A 214 8.50 -4.46 4.17
CA PRO A 214 7.22 -4.23 4.81
C PRO A 214 7.07 -2.78 5.30
N PRO A 215 5.83 -2.37 5.64
CA PRO A 215 5.57 -1.12 6.36
C PRO A 215 6.41 -1.00 7.64
N VAL A 216 6.80 0.22 7.99
CA VAL A 216 7.61 0.55 9.18
C VAL A 216 6.83 1.31 10.27
N ILE A 217 5.57 1.64 10.00
CA ILE A 217 4.63 2.24 10.94
C ILE A 217 4.45 1.35 12.18
N GLY A 218 4.41 1.96 13.37
CA GLY A 218 4.21 1.24 14.63
C GLY A 218 5.48 0.77 15.33
N LYS A 219 5.33 0.51 16.63
CA LYS A 219 6.19 -0.43 17.35
C LYS A 219 5.42 -1.72 17.58
N PHE A 220 5.20 -2.53 16.54
CA PHE A 220 4.66 -3.86 16.76
C PHE A 220 5.62 -4.65 17.66
N GLN A 221 5.11 -5.14 18.80
CA GLN A 221 5.85 -5.79 19.90
C GLN A 221 7.13 -6.53 19.44
N GLY A 222 8.29 -5.87 19.53
CA GLY A 222 9.55 -6.41 19.03
C GLY A 222 10.62 -5.34 18.77
N ALA A 223 11.80 -5.79 18.33
CA ALA A 223 12.79 -4.89 17.76
C ALA A 223 12.19 -4.22 16.51
N PRO A 224 12.41 -2.91 16.27
CA PRO A 224 11.99 -2.26 15.03
C PRO A 224 12.45 -3.10 13.85
N TYR A 225 11.59 -3.29 12.86
CA TYR A 225 12.02 -3.94 11.63
C TYR A 225 13.20 -3.16 11.06
N ASP A 226 14.37 -3.80 10.95
CA ASP A 226 15.51 -3.19 10.26
C ASP A 226 15.03 -2.83 8.85
N LYS A 227 15.00 -1.53 8.54
CA LYS A 227 14.62 -1.03 7.21
C LYS A 227 15.47 -1.75 6.15
N LYS A 228 14.85 -2.69 5.43
CA LYS A 228 15.52 -3.67 4.55
C LYS A 228 14.84 -3.65 3.19
N GLY A 229 15.61 -3.75 2.12
CA GLY A 229 15.10 -3.79 0.75
C GLY A 229 15.18 -2.45 0.06
N PHE A 230 14.38 -2.26 -1.00
CA PHE A 230 14.32 -1.00 -1.72
C PHE A 230 13.23 -0.10 -1.12
N ILE A 231 13.68 0.84 -0.28
CA ILE A 231 12.84 1.89 0.27
C ILE A 231 13.21 3.21 -0.38
N ILE A 232 12.22 3.93 -0.89
CA ILE A 232 12.35 5.31 -1.35
C ILE A 232 11.94 6.21 -0.17
N TYR A 233 12.91 6.79 0.53
CA TYR A 233 12.69 7.81 1.54
C TYR A 233 12.42 9.15 0.85
N SER A 234 11.17 9.57 0.88
CA SER A 234 10.71 10.76 0.18
C SER A 234 10.68 11.98 1.09
N GLU A 235 11.44 13.00 0.72
CA GLU A 235 11.37 14.37 1.26
C GLU A 235 10.64 15.33 0.29
N VAL A 236 9.94 14.81 -0.72
CA VAL A 236 9.18 15.61 -1.69
C VAL A 236 8.02 16.34 -0.99
N PRO A 237 7.99 17.69 -0.97
CA PRO A 237 7.15 18.41 -0.02
C PRO A 237 5.66 18.45 -0.38
N LEU A 238 5.30 18.55 -1.67
CA LEU A 238 3.91 18.84 -2.11
C LEU A 238 3.44 18.05 -3.34
N ASP A 239 4.33 17.44 -4.10
CA ASP A 239 3.99 16.66 -5.31
C ASP A 239 4.05 15.15 -5.03
N TYR A 240 3.78 14.33 -6.03
CA TYR A 240 4.05 12.89 -5.96
C TYR A 240 5.54 12.62 -5.73
N CYS A 241 5.83 11.67 -4.86
CA CYS A 241 7.16 11.07 -4.72
C CYS A 241 7.52 10.33 -6.01
N VAL A 242 6.62 9.46 -6.49
CA VAL A 242 6.75 8.75 -7.76
C VAL A 242 5.56 9.05 -8.66
N GLU A 243 5.83 9.55 -9.87
CA GLU A 243 4.83 9.79 -10.90
C GLU A 243 5.10 8.90 -12.11
N ILE A 244 4.25 7.88 -12.30
CA ILE A 244 4.21 7.07 -13.51
C ILE A 244 3.05 7.56 -14.34
N ASN A 245 3.37 8.38 -15.34
CA ASN A 245 2.37 8.99 -16.20
C ASN A 245 2.92 9.16 -17.62
N PRO A 246 2.92 8.06 -18.40
CA PRO A 246 3.31 8.13 -19.80
C PRO A 246 2.45 9.14 -20.57
N PRO A 247 2.98 9.76 -21.65
CA PRO A 247 2.46 11.01 -22.22
C PRO A 247 0.94 11.01 -22.35
N GLY A 248 0.30 11.85 -21.53
CA GLY A 248 -1.13 11.84 -21.17
C GLY A 248 -2.08 12.27 -22.29
N ASN A 249 -2.05 11.59 -23.43
CA ASN A 249 -3.00 11.78 -24.54
C ASN A 249 -4.12 10.73 -24.56
N ASN A 250 -4.52 10.22 -23.38
CA ASN A 250 -5.49 9.12 -23.22
C ASN A 250 -5.12 7.83 -23.97
N LYS A 251 -3.82 7.62 -24.28
CA LYS A 251 -3.34 6.36 -24.85
C LYS A 251 -2.70 5.54 -23.76
N TYR A 252 -3.32 4.41 -23.46
CA TYR A 252 -2.71 3.37 -22.64
C TYR A 252 -1.38 2.94 -23.24
N ILE A 253 -0.31 3.01 -22.42
CA ILE A 253 0.97 2.41 -22.78
C ILE A 253 1.09 1.06 -22.09
N ARG A 254 1.36 0.04 -22.91
CA ARG A 254 1.40 -1.36 -22.48
C ARG A 254 2.56 -1.65 -21.54
N GLY A 255 2.30 -2.55 -20.61
CA GLY A 255 3.19 -2.91 -19.54
C GLY A 255 2.99 -2.05 -18.29
N LEU A 256 3.62 -2.50 -17.22
CA LEU A 256 3.84 -1.84 -15.93
C LEU A 256 4.39 -2.97 -15.07
N ASN A 257 5.60 -2.84 -14.56
CA ASN A 257 6.19 -3.87 -13.71
C ASN A 257 6.92 -3.21 -12.55
N LEU A 258 6.32 -3.30 -11.36
CA LEU A 258 6.84 -2.77 -10.11
C LEU A 258 6.91 -3.91 -9.11
N ILE A 259 8.12 -4.25 -8.66
CA ILE A 259 8.34 -5.40 -7.77
C ILE A 259 9.11 -4.95 -6.53
N ASP A 260 8.55 -5.24 -5.36
CA ASP A 260 9.21 -5.14 -4.06
C ASP A 260 9.72 -3.70 -3.79
N ILE A 261 8.82 -2.72 -3.80
CA ILE A 261 9.12 -1.29 -3.66
C ILE A 261 8.34 -0.72 -2.47
N HIS A 262 9.04 -0.07 -1.54
CA HIS A 262 8.40 0.67 -0.46
C HIS A 262 8.66 2.16 -0.64
N VAL A 263 7.61 2.95 -0.77
CA VAL A 263 7.66 4.42 -0.80
C VAL A 263 7.24 4.96 0.56
N LEU A 264 8.16 5.63 1.26
CA LEU A 264 7.97 6.10 2.63
C LEU A 264 8.15 7.61 2.71
N ALA A 265 7.16 8.33 3.23
CA ALA A 265 7.31 9.74 3.58
C ALA A 265 8.30 9.88 4.75
N GLN A 266 9.35 10.69 4.57
CA GLN A 266 10.37 10.92 5.59
C GLN A 266 10.80 12.38 5.59
N GLY A 267 10.94 12.98 6.77
CA GLY A 267 11.38 14.37 6.93
C GLY A 267 10.28 15.27 7.49
N THR A 268 10.67 16.36 8.13
CA THR A 268 9.72 17.31 8.73
C THR A 268 8.94 18.04 7.64
N GLY A 269 7.60 17.93 7.65
CA GLY A 269 6.73 18.70 6.76
C GLY A 269 6.52 18.11 5.37
N VAL A 270 6.80 16.82 5.17
CA VAL A 270 6.41 16.09 3.95
C VAL A 270 4.89 15.94 3.92
N ASN A 271 4.22 16.81 3.15
CA ASN A 271 2.79 16.75 2.88
C ASN A 271 2.50 16.34 1.42
N GLY A 272 3.52 15.78 0.76
CA GLY A 272 3.44 15.32 -0.62
C GLY A 272 2.53 14.11 -0.78
N LYS A 273 2.47 13.61 -2.01
CA LYS A 273 1.67 12.44 -2.38
C LYS A 273 2.61 11.25 -2.58
N GLY A 274 2.13 10.03 -2.36
CA GLY A 274 2.94 8.82 -2.51
C GLY A 274 3.23 8.50 -3.98
N VAL A 275 2.31 7.82 -4.63
CA VAL A 275 2.51 7.27 -5.97
C VAL A 275 1.33 7.60 -6.88
N LEU A 276 1.61 8.08 -8.08
CA LEU A 276 0.66 8.10 -9.19
C LEU A 276 1.01 7.00 -10.18
N ILE A 277 0.03 6.17 -10.54
CA ILE A 277 0.10 5.28 -11.69
C ILE A 277 -1.05 5.64 -12.63
N ALA A 278 -0.71 6.21 -13.78
CA ALA A 278 -1.66 6.66 -14.77
C ALA A 278 -1.28 6.25 -16.18
N ASN A 279 -2.27 6.17 -17.08
CA ASN A 279 -2.07 5.93 -18.51
C ASN A 279 -1.29 4.63 -18.84
N CYS A 280 -1.37 3.63 -17.96
CA CYS A 280 -0.66 2.35 -18.11
C CYS A 280 -1.64 1.18 -18.35
N GLY A 281 -1.11 0.09 -18.90
CA GLY A 281 -1.86 -1.11 -19.28
C GLY A 281 -1.86 -1.33 -20.80
N TRP A 282 -2.09 -2.52 -21.34
CA TRP A 282 -2.40 -3.83 -20.77
C TRP A 282 -1.19 -4.58 -20.19
N GLY A 283 -1.44 -5.63 -19.39
CA GLY A 283 -0.40 -6.50 -18.84
C GLY A 283 0.40 -5.91 -17.69
N GLY A 284 -0.26 -5.13 -16.83
CA GLY A 284 0.38 -4.56 -15.63
C GLY A 284 0.52 -5.59 -14.51
N TYR A 285 1.68 -5.61 -13.85
CA TYR A 285 1.94 -6.41 -12.66
C TYR A 285 2.67 -5.58 -11.61
N VAL A 286 2.03 -5.42 -10.46
CA VAL A 286 2.59 -4.71 -9.31
C VAL A 286 2.60 -5.68 -8.16
N ARG A 287 3.77 -5.96 -7.59
CA ARG A 287 3.92 -6.90 -6.48
C ARG A 287 4.70 -6.28 -5.34
N GLY A 288 4.21 -6.41 -4.11
CA GLY A 288 4.94 -5.96 -2.93
C GLY A 288 5.18 -4.45 -2.94
N LEU A 289 4.19 -3.68 -3.41
CA LEU A 289 4.21 -2.22 -3.35
C LEU A 289 3.70 -1.77 -1.99
N VAL A 290 4.51 -1.00 -1.28
CA VAL A 290 4.14 -0.37 0.00
C VAL A 290 4.17 1.15 -0.16
N VAL A 291 3.12 1.84 0.29
CA VAL A 291 3.04 3.30 0.33
C VAL A 291 2.67 3.76 1.73
N GLU A 292 3.53 4.55 2.36
CA GLU A 292 3.40 4.85 3.79
C GLU A 292 3.65 6.33 4.12
N GLY A 293 2.80 6.90 4.99
CA GLY A 293 3.01 8.21 5.62
C GLY A 293 2.61 9.43 4.78
N PHE A 294 1.99 9.23 3.61
CA PHE A 294 1.59 10.32 2.70
C PHE A 294 0.18 10.84 2.98
N HIS A 295 0.05 11.82 3.88
CA HIS A 295 -1.24 12.44 4.22
C HIS A 295 -1.85 13.27 3.09
N GLY A 296 -1.04 13.73 2.11
CA GLY A 296 -1.50 14.40 0.89
C GLY A 296 -2.15 13.46 -0.15
N GLY A 297 -2.13 12.15 0.09
CA GLY A 297 -2.69 11.10 -0.77
C GLY A 297 -1.67 9.97 -0.98
N GLY A 298 -2.10 8.72 -0.78
CA GLY A 298 -1.21 7.54 -0.86
C GLY A 298 -0.93 7.11 -2.30
N LEU A 299 -1.76 6.21 -2.82
CA LEU A 299 -1.69 5.69 -4.18
C LEU A 299 -2.87 6.20 -5.01
N THR A 300 -2.58 6.84 -6.13
CA THR A 300 -3.58 7.23 -7.13
C THR A 300 -3.45 6.38 -8.38
N LEU A 301 -4.54 5.75 -8.79
CA LEU A 301 -4.68 4.99 -10.03
C LEU A 301 -5.65 5.72 -10.96
N SER A 302 -5.21 6.10 -12.15
CA SER A 302 -6.02 6.91 -13.08
C SER A 302 -5.81 6.49 -14.52
N GLN A 303 -6.86 6.08 -15.23
CA GLN A 303 -6.71 5.48 -16.57
C GLN A 303 -5.68 4.33 -16.53
N LEU A 304 -5.81 3.46 -15.53
CA LEU A 304 -5.04 2.22 -15.44
C LEU A 304 -5.89 1.05 -15.94
N GLN A 305 -5.32 0.18 -16.76
CA GLN A 305 -6.02 -0.99 -17.30
C GLN A 305 -5.27 -2.30 -17.08
N ASP A 306 -6.04 -3.38 -16.91
CA ASP A 306 -5.56 -4.77 -16.99
C ASP A 306 -4.28 -4.97 -16.16
N THR A 307 -4.41 -4.70 -14.86
CA THR A 307 -3.30 -4.68 -13.92
C THR A 307 -3.62 -5.47 -12.67
N LEU A 308 -2.72 -6.38 -12.32
CA LEU A 308 -2.75 -7.14 -11.08
C LEU A 308 -1.84 -6.47 -10.05
N PHE A 309 -2.41 -6.14 -8.90
CA PHE A 309 -1.72 -5.80 -7.68
C PHE A 309 -1.71 -7.02 -6.76
N ASP A 310 -0.52 -7.49 -6.39
CA ASP A 310 -0.31 -8.66 -5.55
C ASP A 310 0.50 -8.26 -4.32
N GLN A 311 -0.11 -8.30 -3.13
CA GLN A 311 0.48 -7.75 -1.90
C GLN A 311 0.72 -6.23 -2.01
N LEU A 312 -0.36 -5.46 -2.12
CA LEU A 312 -0.34 -4.00 -2.01
C LEU A 312 -0.58 -3.59 -0.55
N GLU A 313 0.24 -2.70 0.00
CA GLU A 313 0.04 -2.18 1.36
C GLU A 313 0.06 -0.65 1.35
N ILE A 314 -0.98 -0.02 1.91
CA ILE A 314 -1.08 1.43 2.04
C ILE A 314 -1.43 1.78 3.49
N LEU A 315 -0.53 2.49 4.18
CA LEU A 315 -0.66 2.77 5.61
C LEU A 315 -0.38 4.23 5.95
N ASP A 316 -1.11 4.78 6.92
CA ASP A 316 -0.98 6.17 7.39
C ASP A 316 -0.92 7.19 6.24
N CYS A 317 -1.79 6.98 5.27
CA CYS A 317 -1.96 7.81 4.10
C CYS A 317 -3.35 8.46 4.07
N GLY A 318 -3.44 9.52 3.29
CA GLY A 318 -4.67 10.27 3.10
C GLY A 318 -5.05 11.16 4.29
N THR A 319 -6.12 11.91 4.10
CA THR A 319 -6.68 12.84 5.08
C THR A 319 -8.20 12.72 5.03
N ASP A 320 -8.85 12.60 6.19
CA ASP A 320 -10.30 12.40 6.31
C ASP A 320 -11.10 13.34 5.40
N ASN A 321 -11.94 12.78 4.52
CA ASN A 321 -12.79 13.51 3.55
C ASN A 321 -12.09 14.49 2.59
N VAL A 322 -10.76 14.52 2.53
CA VAL A 322 -10.01 15.39 1.61
C VAL A 322 -9.39 14.55 0.49
N VAL A 323 -8.54 13.60 0.86
CA VAL A 323 -7.78 12.76 -0.07
C VAL A 323 -7.71 11.34 0.47
N ALA A 324 -8.03 10.35 -0.37
CA ALA A 324 -7.98 8.95 0.03
C ALA A 324 -6.56 8.41 0.04
N ALA A 325 -6.33 7.36 0.82
CA ALA A 325 -5.11 6.58 0.80
C ALA A 325 -4.99 5.79 -0.52
N LEU A 326 -6.09 5.20 -1.00
CA LEU A 326 -6.22 4.65 -2.35
C LEU A 326 -7.29 5.41 -3.16
N GLU A 327 -6.88 6.12 -4.20
CA GLU A 327 -7.78 6.74 -5.18
C GLU A 327 -7.77 5.93 -6.48
N ILE A 328 -8.94 5.53 -6.97
CA ILE A 328 -9.10 4.90 -8.29
C ILE A 328 -10.09 5.74 -9.11
N THR A 329 -9.64 6.25 -10.25
CA THR A 329 -10.40 7.24 -11.02
C THR A 329 -10.23 7.14 -12.54
N ASN A 330 -10.96 7.99 -13.26
CA ASN A 330 -10.83 8.27 -14.69
C ASN A 330 -10.90 7.04 -15.59
N GLY A 331 -11.87 6.14 -15.37
CA GLY A 331 -12.10 4.98 -16.24
C GLY A 331 -11.09 3.86 -16.04
N SER A 332 -10.38 3.83 -14.92
CA SER A 332 -9.52 2.70 -14.57
C SER A 332 -10.36 1.42 -14.51
N ASN A 333 -9.87 0.33 -15.11
CA ASN A 333 -10.65 -0.90 -15.22
C ASN A 333 -9.82 -2.17 -15.40
N LEU A 334 -10.45 -3.33 -15.17
CA LEU A 334 -9.78 -4.64 -15.16
C LEU A 334 -8.61 -4.64 -14.17
N LEU A 335 -8.88 -4.22 -12.93
CA LEU A 335 -7.90 -4.22 -11.86
C LEU A 335 -8.19 -5.35 -10.88
N ALA A 336 -7.17 -6.08 -10.49
CA ALA A 336 -7.28 -7.09 -9.43
C ALA A 336 -6.31 -6.77 -8.30
N PHE A 337 -6.78 -6.89 -7.07
CA PHE A 337 -6.01 -6.65 -5.85
C PHE A 337 -6.02 -7.92 -5.01
N ASN A 338 -4.94 -8.69 -5.10
CA ASN A 338 -4.73 -9.88 -4.27
C ASN A 338 -4.07 -9.45 -2.96
N ARG A 339 -4.77 -9.69 -1.84
CA ARG A 339 -4.28 -9.41 -0.48
C ARG A 339 -3.83 -7.96 -0.29
N ALA A 340 -4.64 -7.01 -0.77
CA ALA A 340 -4.40 -5.60 -0.48
C ALA A 340 -4.67 -5.31 1.01
N ARG A 341 -3.70 -4.70 1.70
CA ARG A 341 -3.84 -4.16 3.05
C ARG A 341 -3.94 -2.65 2.99
N ILE A 342 -5.03 -2.10 3.51
CA ILE A 342 -5.25 -0.66 3.63
C ILE A 342 -5.59 -0.37 5.08
N GLU A 343 -4.57 -0.02 5.85
CA GLU A 343 -4.63 -0.01 7.32
C GLU A 343 -4.20 1.34 7.90
N ALA A 344 -4.79 1.74 9.02
CA ALA A 344 -4.40 2.97 9.73
C ALA A 344 -4.49 4.23 8.84
N ASN A 345 -5.53 4.32 7.99
CA ASN A 345 -5.81 5.48 7.14
C ASN A 345 -7.14 6.11 7.55
N GLU A 346 -7.23 7.44 7.67
CA GLU A 346 -8.51 8.09 7.97
C GLU A 346 -9.53 7.95 6.84
N PHE A 347 -9.08 8.16 5.60
CA PHE A 347 -9.86 7.95 4.38
C PHE A 347 -9.20 6.87 3.54
N GLN A 348 -9.60 5.60 3.73
CA GLN A 348 -8.93 4.45 3.15
C GLN A 348 -9.03 4.38 1.62
N MET A 349 -10.21 4.58 1.05
CA MET A 349 -10.40 4.36 -0.38
C MET A 349 -11.51 5.20 -0.99
N ARG A 350 -11.25 5.68 -2.21
CA ARG A 350 -12.28 6.25 -3.08
C ARG A 350 -12.17 5.70 -4.49
N ILE A 351 -13.29 5.20 -5.02
CA ILE A 351 -13.41 4.76 -6.42
C ILE A 351 -14.46 5.62 -7.13
N ARG A 352 -14.06 6.25 -8.24
CA ARG A 352 -14.92 7.11 -9.05
C ARG A 352 -14.79 6.79 -10.52
N ASN A 353 -15.92 6.78 -11.24
CA ASN A 353 -15.92 6.61 -12.70
C ASN A 353 -15.03 5.46 -13.17
N SER A 354 -15.10 4.30 -12.51
CA SER A 354 -14.19 3.16 -12.74
C SER A 354 -14.98 1.85 -12.71
N MET A 355 -14.43 0.78 -13.28
CA MET A 355 -15.20 -0.47 -13.41
C MET A 355 -14.37 -1.74 -13.45
N MET A 356 -14.99 -2.89 -13.18
CA MET A 356 -14.34 -4.20 -13.26
C MET A 356 -13.09 -4.26 -12.35
N ILE A 357 -13.33 -4.11 -11.05
CA ILE A 357 -12.28 -4.10 -10.04
C ILE A 357 -12.57 -5.19 -9.01
N ASP A 358 -11.63 -6.10 -8.81
CA ASP A 358 -11.76 -7.20 -7.86
C ASP A 358 -10.76 -7.05 -6.71
N PHE A 359 -11.25 -7.00 -5.48
CA PHE A 359 -10.46 -7.10 -4.26
C PHE A 359 -10.58 -8.53 -3.72
N ILE A 360 -9.47 -9.26 -3.69
CA ILE A 360 -9.42 -10.67 -3.35
C ILE A 360 -8.67 -10.85 -2.03
N ALA A 361 -9.39 -11.32 -1.02
CA ALA A 361 -8.97 -11.41 0.38
C ALA A 361 -8.33 -10.11 0.91
N PRO A 362 -9.03 -8.96 0.81
CA PRO A 362 -8.48 -7.69 1.26
C PRO A 362 -8.43 -7.61 2.79
N HIS A 363 -7.59 -6.72 3.29
CA HIS A 363 -7.50 -6.34 4.71
C HIS A 363 -7.65 -4.82 4.79
N PHE A 364 -8.89 -4.35 4.85
CA PHE A 364 -9.19 -2.95 5.15
C PHE A 364 -9.39 -2.81 6.65
N GLU A 365 -8.63 -1.92 7.28
CA GLU A 365 -8.72 -1.67 8.70
C GLU A 365 -8.47 -0.21 9.06
N GLN A 366 -9.41 0.44 9.72
CA GLN A 366 -9.27 1.85 10.06
C GLN A 366 -8.16 2.07 11.11
N GLY A 367 -7.97 1.16 12.05
CA GLY A 367 -7.06 1.32 13.19
C GLY A 367 -7.75 2.04 14.36
N ASP A 368 -8.48 1.30 15.18
CA ASP A 368 -9.12 1.82 16.41
C ASP A 368 -8.42 1.22 17.65
N TYR A 369 -7.10 1.45 17.72
CA TYR A 369 -6.23 0.88 18.75
C TYR A 369 -5.84 1.95 19.79
N PRO A 370 -6.53 2.00 20.95
CA PRO A 370 -6.34 3.05 21.97
C PRO A 370 -5.01 2.97 22.73
N ASP A 371 -4.32 1.83 22.63
CA ASP A 371 -3.22 1.51 23.52
C ASP A 371 -1.89 1.73 22.79
N ALA A 372 -1.01 2.54 23.41
CA ALA A 372 0.34 2.86 22.93
C ALA A 372 1.26 1.66 22.64
N SER A 373 0.78 0.43 22.88
CA SER A 373 1.48 -0.81 22.52
C SER A 373 1.59 -1.05 21.01
N ALA A 374 0.66 -0.53 20.20
CA ALA A 374 0.76 -0.54 18.74
C ALA A 374 1.40 0.77 18.20
N GLY A 375 1.17 1.89 18.89
CA GLY A 375 1.59 3.24 18.50
C GLY A 375 0.38 4.14 18.25
N ALA A 376 0.48 5.45 18.58
CA ALA A 376 -0.62 6.40 18.40
C ALA A 376 -1.01 6.61 16.93
N GLU A 377 -0.08 6.31 16.03
CA GLU A 377 -0.25 6.27 14.58
C GLU A 377 -1.34 5.28 14.12
N PHE A 378 -1.66 4.26 14.92
CA PHE A 378 -2.74 3.29 14.66
C PHE A 378 -4.10 3.71 15.20
N GLU A 379 -4.26 4.88 15.83
CA GLU A 379 -5.58 5.40 16.24
C GLU A 379 -6.14 6.34 15.17
N LYS A 380 -6.65 5.80 14.06
CA LYS A 380 -7.42 6.56 13.07
C LYS A 380 -8.90 6.30 13.27
N ILE A 381 -9.63 7.38 13.51
CA ILE A 381 -11.09 7.35 13.64
C ILE A 381 -11.59 8.39 12.64
N ASN A 382 -12.56 8.02 11.82
CA ASN A 382 -13.10 8.82 10.72
C ASN A 382 -14.35 9.61 11.13
N ARG A 383 -14.52 10.81 10.56
CA ARG A 383 -15.73 11.64 10.63
C ARG A 383 -16.63 11.49 9.40
N TYR A 384 -16.11 10.91 8.33
CA TYR A 384 -16.80 10.66 7.06
C TYR A 384 -16.56 9.23 6.59
N PRO A 385 -17.28 8.71 5.58
CA PRO A 385 -17.02 7.38 5.06
C PRO A 385 -15.58 7.16 4.63
N SER A 386 -14.93 6.13 5.18
CA SER A 386 -13.54 5.82 4.88
C SER A 386 -13.39 5.04 3.58
N ILE A 387 -14.46 4.39 3.11
CA ILE A 387 -14.55 3.77 1.79
C ILE A 387 -15.73 4.40 1.05
N TYR A 388 -15.45 5.00 -0.11
CA TYR A 388 -16.47 5.71 -0.89
C TYR A 388 -16.47 5.28 -2.37
N LEU A 389 -17.63 4.84 -2.87
CA LEU A 389 -17.82 4.46 -4.27
C LEU A 389 -18.87 5.38 -4.92
N GLN A 390 -18.54 5.88 -6.11
CA GLN A 390 -19.44 6.73 -6.90
C GLN A 390 -19.26 6.46 -8.40
N ALA A 391 -20.35 6.51 -9.17
CA ALA A 391 -20.35 6.39 -10.64
C ALA A 391 -19.51 5.20 -11.14
N SER A 392 -19.53 4.08 -10.42
CA SER A 392 -18.63 2.94 -10.64
C SER A 392 -19.42 1.63 -10.74
N GLN A 393 -18.90 0.67 -11.49
CA GLN A 393 -19.65 -0.56 -11.80
C GLN A 393 -18.81 -1.83 -11.80
N ASN A 394 -19.40 -2.96 -11.43
CA ASN A 394 -18.72 -4.26 -11.35
C ASN A 394 -17.49 -4.20 -10.43
N ILE A 395 -17.70 -3.79 -9.18
CA ILE A 395 -16.65 -3.77 -8.15
C ILE A 395 -16.95 -4.90 -7.16
N LYS A 396 -15.97 -5.76 -6.89
CA LYS A 396 -16.19 -6.92 -6.04
C LYS A 396 -15.18 -7.02 -4.91
N PHE A 397 -15.65 -7.42 -3.76
CA PHE A 397 -14.84 -7.77 -2.59
C PHE A 397 -15.09 -9.24 -2.27
N HIS A 398 -14.03 -10.05 -2.28
CA HIS A 398 -14.10 -11.49 -2.12
C HIS A 398 -13.30 -11.93 -0.89
N GLY A 399 -13.96 -12.48 0.12
CA GLY A 399 -13.28 -12.90 1.36
C GLY A 399 -12.70 -11.73 2.15
N GLY A 400 -11.71 -12.02 3.00
CA GLY A 400 -10.99 -10.98 3.74
C GLY A 400 -11.85 -10.22 4.76
N PHE A 401 -11.38 -9.02 5.12
CA PHE A 401 -11.90 -8.22 6.22
C PHE A 401 -12.03 -6.75 5.82
N ILE A 402 -13.15 -6.12 6.21
CA ILE A 402 -13.39 -4.67 6.10
C ILE A 402 -13.84 -4.15 7.47
N PHE A 403 -12.88 -3.57 8.19
CA PHE A 403 -12.99 -3.20 9.60
C PHE A 403 -12.93 -1.69 9.77
N GLY A 404 -14.04 -1.11 10.26
CA GLY A 404 -14.15 0.31 10.59
C GLY A 404 -13.90 0.62 12.05
N ALA A 405 -13.96 1.91 12.40
CA ALA A 405 -13.92 2.35 13.79
C ALA A 405 -15.15 1.89 14.58
N THR A 406 -15.01 1.71 15.89
CA THR A 406 -16.15 1.44 16.77
C THR A 406 -17.02 2.70 16.94
N ILE A 407 -18.32 2.50 17.17
CA ILE A 407 -19.25 3.63 17.26
C ILE A 407 -18.94 4.52 18.47
N GLN A 408 -18.56 3.94 19.61
CA GLN A 408 -18.23 4.70 20.82
C GLN A 408 -17.02 5.59 20.61
N LYS A 409 -16.03 5.11 19.85
CA LYS A 409 -14.82 5.88 19.55
C LYS A 409 -15.09 7.05 18.62
N GLN A 410 -15.94 6.85 17.61
CA GLN A 410 -16.44 7.94 16.76
C GLN A 410 -17.22 8.98 17.58
N MET A 411 -18.16 8.55 18.42
CA MET A 411 -18.94 9.44 19.30
C MET A 411 -18.04 10.23 20.25
N ALA A 412 -17.09 9.56 20.91
CA ALA A 412 -16.21 10.18 21.88
C ALA A 412 -15.23 11.18 21.23
N LYS A 413 -14.64 10.82 20.08
CA LYS A 413 -13.68 11.70 19.38
C LYS A 413 -14.34 12.96 18.82
N TYR A 414 -15.55 12.86 18.30
CA TYR A 414 -16.22 13.98 17.60
C TYR A 414 -17.36 14.65 18.36
N GLY A 415 -17.76 14.12 19.53
CA GLY A 415 -18.87 14.67 20.30
C GLY A 415 -20.22 14.58 19.58
N ILE A 416 -20.44 13.48 18.85
CA ILE A 416 -21.64 13.25 18.02
C ILE A 416 -22.49 12.10 18.57
N THR A 417 -23.76 12.02 18.13
CA THR A 417 -24.66 10.92 18.50
C THR A 417 -24.38 9.67 17.67
N ALA A 418 -24.85 8.50 18.12
CA ALA A 418 -24.76 7.26 17.37
C ALA A 418 -25.38 7.35 15.95
N ALA A 419 -26.45 8.14 15.80
CA ALA A 419 -27.11 8.35 14.51
C ALA A 419 -26.29 9.21 13.54
N ASP A 420 -25.43 10.09 14.08
CA ASP A 420 -24.57 11.00 13.32
C ASP A 420 -23.19 10.40 13.02
N CYS A 421 -22.83 9.27 13.63
CA CYS A 421 -21.61 8.54 13.28
C CYS A 421 -21.60 8.18 11.79
N PRO A 422 -20.46 8.28 11.10
CA PRO A 422 -20.38 7.96 9.68
C PRO A 422 -20.41 6.45 9.46
N PHE A 423 -20.89 6.03 8.28
CA PHE A 423 -20.64 4.68 7.78
C PHE A 423 -19.17 4.49 7.50
N HIS A 424 -18.67 3.27 7.61
CA HIS A 424 -17.34 2.91 7.15
C HIS A 424 -17.29 2.89 5.62
N MET A 425 -18.24 2.18 5.00
CA MET A 425 -18.40 2.11 3.55
C MET A 425 -19.70 2.77 3.09
N SER A 426 -19.61 3.66 2.10
CA SER A 426 -20.75 4.28 1.43
C SER A 426 -20.67 4.07 -0.08
N VAL A 427 -21.75 3.56 -0.68
CA VAL A 427 -21.90 3.27 -2.11
C VAL A 427 -23.01 4.14 -2.67
N GLY A 428 -22.67 5.01 -3.61
CA GLY A 428 -23.61 5.91 -4.28
C GLY A 428 -24.69 5.19 -5.09
N GLY A 429 -25.83 5.85 -5.29
CA GLY A 429 -26.96 5.31 -6.06
C GLY A 429 -26.70 5.20 -7.57
N ASP A 430 -25.63 5.83 -8.04
CA ASP A 430 -25.12 5.75 -9.41
C ASP A 430 -24.15 4.57 -9.62
N CYS A 431 -23.91 3.75 -8.59
CA CYS A 431 -23.13 2.53 -8.68
C CYS A 431 -23.98 1.31 -9.06
N SER A 432 -23.39 0.38 -9.81
CA SER A 432 -24.07 -0.88 -10.18
C SER A 432 -23.18 -2.12 -10.07
N ASN A 433 -23.76 -3.25 -9.68
CA ASN A 433 -23.05 -4.52 -9.48
C ASN A 433 -21.86 -4.38 -8.50
N ILE A 434 -22.12 -3.81 -7.33
CA ILE A 434 -21.16 -3.75 -6.22
C ILE A 434 -21.40 -4.96 -5.32
N ASP A 435 -20.46 -5.91 -5.34
CA ASP A 435 -20.63 -7.20 -4.68
C ASP A 435 -19.66 -7.36 -3.50
N LEU A 436 -20.19 -7.65 -2.32
CA LEU A 436 -19.45 -8.11 -1.16
C LEU A 436 -19.75 -9.60 -0.98
N LEU A 437 -18.74 -10.45 -1.10
CA LEU A 437 -18.88 -11.89 -1.20
C LEU A 437 -17.96 -12.59 -0.21
N GLY A 438 -18.50 -13.18 0.84
CA GLY A 438 -17.68 -13.89 1.84
C GLY A 438 -16.83 -12.97 2.73
N VAL A 439 -17.13 -11.67 2.77
CA VAL A 439 -16.35 -10.66 3.50
C VAL A 439 -16.77 -10.65 4.97
N THR A 440 -15.81 -10.57 5.89
CA THR A 440 -16.10 -10.28 7.29
C THR A 440 -16.06 -8.77 7.51
N MET A 441 -17.09 -8.20 8.14
CA MET A 441 -17.24 -6.74 8.27
C MET A 441 -17.56 -6.34 9.71
N GLY A 442 -17.04 -5.20 10.17
CA GLY A 442 -17.22 -4.71 11.54
C GLY A 442 -15.98 -4.91 12.40
N PHE A 443 -15.95 -4.32 13.59
CA PHE A 443 -14.77 -4.34 14.47
C PHE A 443 -15.17 -4.30 15.94
N GLY A 444 -14.43 -5.03 16.78
CA GLY A 444 -14.53 -4.96 18.25
C GLY A 444 -15.92 -5.22 18.84
N TYR A 445 -16.12 -4.80 20.10
CA TYR A 445 -17.43 -4.75 20.74
C TYR A 445 -18.18 -3.50 20.25
N ASN A 446 -19.41 -3.65 19.76
CA ASN A 446 -20.24 -2.56 19.23
C ASN A 446 -19.61 -1.84 18.01
N SER A 447 -19.49 -2.58 16.91
CA SER A 447 -18.98 -2.05 15.65
C SER A 447 -19.69 -0.78 15.21
N GLY A 448 -18.95 0.12 14.55
CA GLY A 448 -19.50 1.32 13.93
C GLY A 448 -20.59 1.01 12.89
N ARG A 449 -21.10 2.07 12.25
CA ARG A 449 -21.97 1.88 11.10
C ARG A 449 -21.12 1.34 9.94
N ILE A 450 -21.49 0.18 9.40
CA ILE A 450 -20.63 -0.59 8.50
C ILE A 450 -20.86 -0.19 7.05
N LEU A 451 -22.10 -0.29 6.57
CA LEU A 451 -22.41 -0.20 5.14
C LEU A 451 -23.65 0.65 4.88
N GLU A 452 -23.50 1.64 4.01
CA GLU A 452 -24.59 2.34 3.36
C GLU A 452 -24.49 2.10 1.86
N HIS A 453 -25.50 1.45 1.28
CA HIS A 453 -25.48 1.04 -0.11
C HIS A 453 -26.74 1.51 -0.83
N HIS A 454 -26.57 2.45 -1.77
CA HIS A 454 -27.67 3.00 -2.57
C HIS A 454 -27.72 2.48 -4.03
N GLY A 455 -26.67 1.78 -4.49
CA GLY A 455 -26.58 1.25 -5.85
C GLY A 455 -27.30 -0.10 -6.06
N SER A 456 -26.77 -0.93 -6.96
CA SER A 456 -27.16 -2.34 -7.10
C SER A 456 -26.01 -3.30 -6.82
N GLY A 457 -26.33 -4.56 -6.48
CA GLY A 457 -25.32 -5.60 -6.27
C GLY A 457 -25.72 -6.63 -5.22
N LYS A 458 -24.73 -7.19 -4.53
CA LYS A 458 -24.91 -8.28 -3.58
C LYS A 458 -24.11 -8.08 -2.31
N VAL A 459 -24.68 -8.49 -1.19
CA VAL A 459 -23.96 -8.76 0.06
C VAL A 459 -24.28 -10.20 0.41
N GLN A 460 -23.37 -11.12 0.10
CA GLN A 460 -23.66 -12.54 0.11
C GLN A 460 -22.59 -13.36 0.82
N ASN A 461 -23.02 -14.32 1.65
CA ASN A 461 -22.15 -15.20 2.44
C ASN A 461 -21.18 -14.43 3.36
N CYS A 462 -21.48 -13.16 3.68
CA CYS A 462 -20.64 -12.32 4.52
C CYS A 462 -20.89 -12.58 6.02
N THR A 463 -19.95 -12.14 6.84
CA THR A 463 -20.04 -12.21 8.30
C THR A 463 -19.93 -10.79 8.90
N PRO A 464 -21.03 -10.02 8.95
CA PRO A 464 -21.07 -8.81 9.75
C PRO A 464 -20.97 -9.18 11.23
N ILE A 465 -19.92 -8.73 11.90
CA ILE A 465 -19.66 -9.01 13.31
C ILE A 465 -20.04 -7.82 14.19
N ALA A 466 -20.49 -8.12 15.41
CA ALA A 466 -20.68 -7.19 16.51
C ALA A 466 -21.44 -5.88 16.16
N LEU A 467 -22.38 -5.93 15.21
CA LEU A 467 -23.20 -4.81 14.77
C LEU A 467 -23.76 -4.02 15.95
N CYS A 468 -23.59 -2.69 15.95
CA CYS A 468 -24.24 -1.84 16.95
C CYS A 468 -25.76 -1.81 16.77
N THR A 469 -26.47 -1.66 17.89
CA THR A 469 -27.94 -1.62 17.90
C THR A 469 -28.51 -0.27 18.31
N GLU A 470 -27.68 0.74 18.58
CA GLU A 470 -28.16 2.09 18.93
C GLU A 470 -28.57 2.94 17.71
N THR A 471 -28.17 2.52 16.51
CA THR A 471 -28.49 3.13 15.21
C THR A 471 -28.55 2.04 14.14
N TYR A 472 -28.92 2.36 12.88
CA TYR A 472 -28.83 1.39 11.79
C TYR A 472 -27.37 1.25 11.30
N PRO A 473 -26.70 0.11 11.59
CA PRO A 473 -25.34 -0.13 11.12
C PRO A 473 -25.27 -0.46 9.63
N ILE A 474 -26.40 -0.89 9.04
CA ILE A 474 -26.52 -1.23 7.62
C ILE A 474 -27.72 -0.49 7.01
N ILE A 475 -27.51 0.18 5.89
CA ILE A 475 -28.55 0.77 5.04
C ILE A 475 -28.42 0.20 3.63
N LEU A 476 -29.51 -0.34 3.09
CA LEU A 476 -29.62 -0.84 1.72
C LEU A 476 -30.78 -0.12 1.02
N ASP A 477 -30.51 0.76 0.07
CA ASP A 477 -31.53 1.51 -0.68
C ASP A 477 -31.30 1.38 -2.18
N GLY A 478 -31.67 0.23 -2.74
CA GLY A 478 -31.44 -0.09 -4.15
C GLY A 478 -31.67 -1.57 -4.46
N ASN A 479 -31.41 -1.97 -5.70
CA ASN A 479 -31.57 -3.37 -6.14
C ASN A 479 -30.42 -4.23 -5.60
N ILE A 480 -30.49 -4.57 -4.32
CA ILE A 480 -29.43 -5.24 -3.57
C ILE A 480 -29.95 -6.57 -3.02
N LEU A 481 -29.19 -7.63 -3.23
CA LEU A 481 -29.45 -8.94 -2.63
C LEU A 481 -28.57 -9.13 -1.38
N PHE A 482 -29.20 -9.15 -0.20
CA PHE A 482 -28.56 -9.45 1.08
C PHE A 482 -28.90 -10.90 1.48
N GLN A 483 -28.01 -11.85 1.17
CA GLN A 483 -28.32 -13.27 1.24
C GLN A 483 -27.25 -14.13 1.93
N ASN A 484 -27.67 -15.16 2.68
CA ASN A 484 -26.79 -16.15 3.32
C ASN A 484 -25.75 -15.55 4.28
N ASN A 485 -26.01 -14.38 4.85
CA ASN A 485 -25.07 -13.73 5.76
C ASN A 485 -25.24 -14.22 7.21
N GLN A 486 -24.14 -14.24 7.95
CA GLN A 486 -24.10 -14.50 9.39
C GLN A 486 -23.90 -13.19 10.14
N CYS A 487 -24.98 -12.53 10.52
CA CYS A 487 -24.99 -11.24 11.17
C CYS A 487 -24.98 -11.39 12.69
N GLY A 488 -23.83 -11.16 13.31
CA GLY A 488 -23.70 -10.99 14.75
C GLY A 488 -23.97 -9.54 15.16
N TYR A 489 -24.80 -9.32 16.17
CA TYR A 489 -25.03 -8.00 16.74
C TYR A 489 -24.76 -7.97 18.25
N THR A 490 -24.33 -6.81 18.75
CA THR A 490 -24.03 -6.61 20.17
C THR A 490 -25.15 -5.79 20.79
N ASP A 491 -25.85 -6.34 21.78
CA ASP A 491 -26.87 -5.56 22.46
C ASP A 491 -26.26 -4.63 23.51
N ASN A 492 -26.48 -3.32 23.42
CA ASN A 492 -26.09 -2.40 24.49
C ASN A 492 -27.09 -2.49 25.66
N PRO A 493 -26.69 -3.00 26.85
CA PRO A 493 -27.61 -3.19 27.98
C PRO A 493 -28.09 -1.88 28.62
N THR A 494 -27.48 -0.74 28.30
CA THR A 494 -27.91 0.58 28.81
C THR A 494 -28.80 1.34 27.83
N SER A 495 -28.94 0.84 26.59
CA SER A 495 -29.80 1.47 25.57
C SER A 495 -31.20 0.89 25.59
N GLU A 496 -32.20 1.76 25.44
CA GLU A 496 -33.60 1.39 25.22
C GLU A 496 -33.94 1.21 23.73
N THR A 497 -33.00 1.46 22.83
CA THR A 497 -33.17 1.34 21.38
C THR A 497 -32.59 0.05 20.81
N PHE A 498 -33.19 -0.42 19.72
CA PHE A 498 -32.68 -1.54 18.94
C PHE A 498 -32.92 -1.33 17.44
N PHE A 499 -31.84 -1.22 16.68
CA PHE A 499 -31.83 -1.02 15.23
C PHE A 499 -30.82 -1.96 14.59
N LEU A 500 -31.15 -2.60 13.46
CA LEU A 500 -30.20 -3.52 12.81
C LEU A 500 -29.99 -3.25 11.33
N MET A 501 -31.05 -2.99 10.58
CA MET A 501 -30.93 -2.67 9.17
C MET A 501 -32.04 -1.73 8.71
N ALA A 502 -31.71 -0.73 7.90
CA ALA A 502 -32.71 -0.04 7.08
C ALA A 502 -32.62 -0.56 5.66
N ALA A 503 -33.75 -0.91 5.06
CA ALA A 503 -33.78 -1.43 3.70
C ALA A 503 -34.90 -0.79 2.88
N LYS A 504 -34.64 -0.60 1.59
CA LYS A 504 -35.56 -0.05 0.60
C LYS A 504 -35.20 -0.64 -0.76
N TYR A 505 -36.17 -1.28 -1.42
CA TYR A 505 -35.97 -2.01 -2.68
C TYR A 505 -34.95 -3.18 -2.65
N ALA A 506 -34.43 -3.52 -1.47
CA ALA A 506 -33.52 -4.65 -1.27
C ALA A 506 -34.25 -5.96 -0.95
N THR A 507 -33.63 -7.08 -1.33
CA THR A 507 -34.07 -8.44 -0.97
C THR A 507 -33.20 -8.99 0.15
N ILE A 508 -33.82 -9.40 1.25
CA ILE A 508 -33.14 -9.91 2.45
C ILE A 508 -33.63 -11.32 2.73
N GLU A 509 -32.80 -12.33 2.50
CA GLU A 509 -33.21 -13.73 2.65
C GLU A 509 -32.07 -14.66 3.07
N ALA A 510 -32.44 -15.78 3.71
CA ALA A 510 -31.53 -16.84 4.15
C ALA A 510 -30.39 -16.36 5.09
N ASN A 511 -30.56 -15.23 5.79
CA ASN A 511 -29.59 -14.72 6.74
C ASN A 511 -29.86 -15.24 8.15
N MET A 512 -28.81 -15.26 8.99
CA MET A 512 -28.92 -15.45 10.43
C MET A 512 -28.58 -14.15 11.14
N PHE A 513 -29.46 -13.68 12.03
CA PHE A 513 -29.22 -12.55 12.91
C PHE A 513 -29.17 -13.04 14.35
N ALA A 514 -28.01 -12.92 15.01
CA ALA A 514 -27.78 -13.48 16.34
C ALA A 514 -27.10 -12.48 17.29
N CYS A 515 -27.59 -12.44 18.53
CA CYS A 515 -26.95 -11.68 19.60
C CYS A 515 -25.62 -12.34 20.00
N VAL A 516 -24.52 -11.59 20.04
CA VAL A 516 -23.20 -12.14 20.42
C VAL A 516 -22.91 -12.05 21.92
N ASN A 517 -23.58 -11.18 22.68
CA ASN A 517 -23.40 -11.05 24.12
C ASN A 517 -24.53 -11.72 24.94
N SER A 518 -24.17 -12.19 26.14
CA SER A 518 -25.02 -13.01 27.02
C SER A 518 -26.06 -12.22 27.85
N SER A 519 -26.00 -10.90 27.82
CA SER A 519 -26.85 -10.00 28.60
C SER A 519 -27.52 -9.00 27.68
N SER A 520 -28.85 -9.05 27.63
CA SER A 520 -29.68 -8.06 26.92
C SER A 520 -30.71 -7.44 27.85
N VAL A 521 -31.30 -6.32 27.46
CA VAL A 521 -32.44 -5.68 28.16
C VAL A 521 -33.64 -5.58 27.21
N ASN A 522 -34.85 -5.40 27.75
CA ASN A 522 -36.01 -5.15 26.91
C ASN A 522 -35.86 -3.79 26.21
N LYS A 523 -36.15 -3.77 24.91
CA LYS A 523 -36.01 -2.59 24.05
C LYS A 523 -37.36 -1.92 23.89
N LEU A 524 -37.40 -0.62 24.15
CA LEU A 524 -38.62 0.19 24.11
C LEU A 524 -38.82 0.87 22.75
N TYR A 525 -37.74 1.12 22.02
CA TYR A 525 -37.75 1.89 20.79
C TYR A 525 -36.93 1.21 19.68
N GLY A 526 -37.27 1.53 18.43
CA GLY A 526 -36.59 1.02 17.25
C GLY A 526 -37.19 -0.27 16.70
N SER A 527 -36.55 -0.79 15.66
CA SER A 527 -36.99 -1.94 14.89
C SER A 527 -35.81 -2.66 14.28
N LEU A 528 -35.88 -3.99 14.22
CA LEU A 528 -34.90 -4.83 13.52
C LEU A 528 -34.71 -4.36 12.07
N PHE A 529 -35.82 -4.06 11.38
CA PHE A 529 -35.84 -3.44 10.05
C PHE A 529 -36.64 -2.15 10.03
N ALA A 530 -36.12 -1.11 9.37
CA ALA A 530 -36.81 0.18 9.26
C ALA A 530 -38.13 0.10 8.48
N LEU A 531 -39.15 0.83 8.95
CA LEU A 531 -40.43 1.03 8.27
C LEU A 531 -40.33 2.09 7.15
N ASN A 532 -40.78 1.76 5.95
CA ASN A 532 -41.35 2.75 5.03
C ASN A 532 -42.58 2.17 4.30
N PRO A 533 -43.81 2.55 4.70
CA PRO A 533 -45.04 2.02 4.09
C PRO A 533 -45.14 2.28 2.58
N SER A 534 -44.45 3.31 2.08
CA SER A 534 -44.44 3.66 0.66
C SER A 534 -43.43 2.86 -0.15
N ASN A 535 -42.50 2.13 0.49
CA ASN A 535 -41.44 1.37 -0.17
C ASN A 535 -41.21 0.03 0.56
N PRO A 536 -41.89 -1.06 0.16
CA PRO A 536 -41.81 -2.32 0.89
C PRO A 536 -40.42 -2.97 0.75
N ILE A 537 -39.99 -3.64 1.83
CA ILE A 537 -38.80 -4.50 1.86
C ILE A 537 -39.23 -5.91 1.43
N LEU A 538 -38.42 -6.60 0.62
CA LEU A 538 -38.65 -8.00 0.27
C LEU A 538 -37.92 -8.91 1.26
N LEU A 539 -38.63 -9.34 2.31
CA LEU A 539 -38.09 -10.21 3.35
C LEU A 539 -38.43 -11.67 3.06
N GLY A 540 -37.41 -12.45 2.73
CA GLY A 540 -37.49 -13.91 2.61
C GLY A 540 -37.40 -14.61 3.98
N ARG A 541 -37.06 -15.91 3.96
CA ARG A 541 -36.88 -16.69 5.19
C ARG A 541 -35.55 -16.36 5.83
N ASN A 542 -35.55 -15.74 7.00
CA ASN A 542 -34.36 -15.44 7.79
C ASN A 542 -34.49 -16.05 9.19
N GLN A 543 -33.35 -16.38 9.81
CA GLN A 543 -33.28 -16.89 11.19
C GLN A 543 -32.95 -15.74 12.15
N TYR A 544 -33.68 -15.67 13.25
CA TYR A 544 -33.50 -14.65 14.29
C TYR A 544 -33.25 -15.33 15.63
N VAL A 545 -32.06 -15.13 16.20
CA VAL A 545 -31.65 -15.60 17.52
C VAL A 545 -31.49 -14.37 18.41
N ILE A 546 -32.63 -13.88 18.91
CA ILE A 546 -32.72 -12.65 19.68
C ILE A 546 -32.78 -12.94 21.17
N SER A 547 -31.86 -12.38 21.95
CA SER A 547 -31.68 -12.70 23.37
C SER A 547 -32.82 -12.18 24.27
N LYS A 548 -33.54 -11.12 23.86
CA LYS A 548 -34.80 -10.61 24.46
C LYS A 548 -35.73 -10.03 23.37
N ARG A 549 -36.95 -9.61 23.75
CA ARG A 549 -38.03 -9.15 22.84
C ARG A 549 -37.53 -8.10 21.84
N ALA A 550 -37.79 -8.31 20.54
CA ALA A 550 -37.50 -7.35 19.49
C ALA A 550 -38.69 -7.17 18.53
N LEU A 551 -38.87 -5.95 18.03
CA LEU A 551 -39.87 -5.62 17.03
C LEU A 551 -39.27 -5.78 15.63
N PHE A 552 -40.00 -6.46 14.75
CA PHE A 552 -39.68 -6.62 13.34
C PHE A 552 -40.79 -5.98 12.50
N HIS A 553 -40.42 -5.38 11.37
CA HIS A 553 -41.36 -4.68 10.49
C HIS A 553 -41.10 -5.09 9.04
N ASP A 554 -42.03 -5.80 8.40
CA ASP A 554 -41.97 -6.22 6.98
C ASP A 554 -42.95 -5.45 6.07
N GLY A 555 -43.40 -4.27 6.51
CA GLY A 555 -44.63 -3.65 6.00
C GLY A 555 -45.85 -3.96 6.86
N THR A 556 -45.77 -5.00 7.70
CA THR A 556 -46.57 -5.19 8.91
C THR A 556 -45.66 -5.21 10.14
N VAL A 557 -46.11 -4.68 11.27
CA VAL A 557 -45.39 -4.86 12.55
C VAL A 557 -45.57 -6.32 12.94
N ARG A 558 -44.51 -7.00 13.41
CA ARG A 558 -44.57 -8.31 14.07
C ARG A 558 -43.57 -8.33 15.22
N ALA A 559 -43.99 -8.75 16.41
CA ALA A 559 -43.08 -8.96 17.53
C ALA A 559 -42.47 -10.36 17.44
N ILE A 560 -41.14 -10.47 17.57
CA ILE A 560 -40.46 -11.75 17.78
C ILE A 560 -40.02 -11.77 19.25
N ALA A 561 -40.46 -12.77 20.00
CA ALA A 561 -40.03 -13.00 21.38
C ALA A 561 -39.49 -14.42 21.48
N GLN A 562 -38.23 -14.58 21.92
CA GLN A 562 -37.74 -15.90 22.32
C GLN A 562 -38.32 -16.22 23.70
N GLY A 563 -39.33 -17.10 23.74
CA GLY A 563 -39.81 -17.74 24.98
C GLY A 563 -41.04 -17.17 25.68
N TYR A 564 -42.04 -16.61 24.98
CA TYR A 564 -43.25 -16.09 25.67
C TYR A 564 -44.45 -17.06 25.62
N ASP A 565 -44.94 -17.46 26.80
CA ASP A 565 -46.08 -18.34 27.06
C ASP A 565 -47.38 -17.55 27.34
N GLY A 566 -47.83 -16.75 26.38
CA GLY A 566 -49.28 -16.59 26.18
C GLY A 566 -50.10 -15.58 27.00
N THR A 567 -49.58 -14.80 27.96
CA THR A 567 -50.37 -13.66 28.51
C THR A 567 -49.51 -12.47 28.88
N GLU A 568 -49.69 -11.32 28.22
CA GLU A 568 -48.97 -10.09 28.57
C GLU A 568 -49.65 -9.34 29.70
N GLN A 569 -48.89 -8.68 30.58
CA GLN A 569 -49.44 -7.95 31.71
C GLN A 569 -49.10 -6.45 31.63
N SER A 570 -50.03 -5.59 32.03
CA SER A 570 -49.79 -4.14 32.15
C SER A 570 -50.42 -3.57 33.42
N SER A 571 -49.82 -2.51 33.97
CA SER A 571 -50.26 -1.83 35.20
C SER A 571 -51.35 -0.77 34.97
N GLY A 572 -51.85 -0.62 33.74
CA GLY A 572 -52.80 0.45 33.37
C GLY A 572 -52.12 1.81 33.18
N GLY A 573 -52.88 2.90 33.33
CA GLY A 573 -52.44 4.27 33.06
C GLY A 573 -52.29 4.54 31.57
N ALA A 574 -51.24 5.27 31.18
CA ALA A 574 -50.87 5.43 29.78
C ALA A 574 -50.08 4.19 29.35
N ILE A 575 -50.71 3.31 28.58
CA ILE A 575 -50.09 2.06 28.13
C ILE A 575 -49.31 2.35 26.84
N ASN A 576 -48.01 2.04 26.84
CA ASN A 576 -47.19 2.09 25.64
C ASN A 576 -47.32 0.75 24.89
N MET A 577 -48.02 0.78 23.77
CA MET A 577 -48.36 -0.41 23.01
C MET A 577 -47.18 -1.05 22.26
N GLN A 578 -46.02 -0.37 22.21
CA GLN A 578 -44.77 -0.95 21.72
C GLN A 578 -44.10 -1.91 22.73
N GLN A 579 -44.47 -1.86 24.01
CA GLN A 579 -43.99 -2.80 25.03
C GLN A 579 -44.68 -4.17 24.93
N HIS A 580 -45.73 -4.25 24.12
CA HIS A 580 -46.65 -5.36 24.06
C HIS A 580 -46.65 -6.04 22.69
N ASN A 581 -46.81 -7.37 22.69
CA ASN A 581 -46.99 -8.14 21.46
C ASN A 581 -48.34 -7.78 20.84
N ILE A 582 -48.29 -7.29 19.60
CA ILE A 582 -49.44 -6.82 18.82
C ILE A 582 -50.57 -7.86 18.61
N THR A 583 -50.28 -9.14 18.83
CA THR A 583 -51.25 -10.25 18.69
C THR A 583 -51.74 -10.79 20.03
N SER A 584 -51.17 -10.32 21.14
CA SER A 584 -51.47 -10.85 22.47
C SER A 584 -52.66 -10.15 23.12
N VAL A 585 -53.34 -10.89 23.98
CA VAL A 585 -54.28 -10.31 24.95
C VAL A 585 -53.45 -9.69 26.08
N ILE A 586 -53.67 -8.41 26.34
CA ILE A 586 -53.05 -7.71 27.47
C ILE A 586 -53.94 -7.88 28.70
N THR A 587 -53.43 -8.59 29.68
CA THR A 587 -54.05 -8.79 30.98
C THR A 587 -53.77 -7.57 31.86
N LEU A 588 -54.83 -7.02 32.42
CA LEU A 588 -54.82 -5.99 33.44
C LEU A 588 -55.39 -6.59 34.73
N PHE A 589 -54.91 -6.13 35.88
CA PHE A 589 -55.41 -6.58 37.19
C PHE A 589 -56.09 -5.41 37.90
N GLY A 590 -57.42 -5.31 37.85
CA GLY A 590 -58.17 -4.34 38.67
C GLY A 590 -58.25 -4.75 40.15
N GLY A 591 -58.27 -3.78 41.07
CA GLY A 591 -58.35 -4.03 42.53
C GLY A 591 -57.30 -3.26 43.35
N ALA A 592 -57.19 -3.57 44.64
CA ALA A 592 -56.22 -2.91 45.52
C ALA A 592 -54.77 -3.24 45.11
N GLY A 593 -54.01 -2.22 44.68
CA GLY A 593 -52.65 -2.38 44.15
C GLY A 593 -52.57 -2.71 42.64
N GLY A 594 -53.72 -2.74 41.96
CA GLY A 594 -53.83 -3.05 40.53
C GLY A 594 -54.11 -1.84 39.62
N ALA A 595 -54.28 -2.09 38.33
CA ALA A 595 -54.66 -1.09 37.33
C ALA A 595 -56.07 -0.53 37.63
N ALA A 596 -56.20 0.73 38.03
CA ALA A 596 -57.50 1.36 38.23
C ALA A 596 -58.11 1.90 36.92
N ASN A 597 -57.26 2.53 36.10
CA ASN A 597 -57.67 3.27 34.91
C ASN A 597 -56.70 2.97 33.75
N VAL A 598 -57.17 3.10 32.51
CA VAL A 598 -56.34 3.26 31.31
C VAL A 598 -56.63 4.64 30.73
N THR A 599 -55.60 5.47 30.62
CA THR A 599 -55.71 6.89 30.26
C THR A 599 -55.24 7.19 28.85
N ALA A 600 -54.40 6.33 28.27
CA ALA A 600 -53.91 6.45 26.90
C ALA A 600 -53.45 5.10 26.34
N LEU A 601 -53.55 4.94 25.01
CA LEU A 601 -53.00 3.81 24.25
C LEU A 601 -51.95 4.33 23.27
N ASN A 602 -50.75 4.60 23.77
CA ASN A 602 -49.68 5.24 23.02
C ASN A 602 -49.00 4.28 22.05
N ASN A 603 -48.53 4.80 20.92
CA ASN A 603 -47.71 4.09 19.94
C ASN A 603 -48.33 2.78 19.40
N MET A 604 -49.66 2.71 19.29
CA MET A 604 -50.31 1.65 18.52
C MET A 604 -49.94 1.75 17.05
N SER A 605 -49.65 0.60 16.44
CA SER A 605 -49.31 0.52 15.02
C SER A 605 -50.58 0.62 14.14
N PRO A 606 -50.52 1.22 12.94
CA PRO A 606 -51.64 1.22 11.99
C PRO A 606 -52.21 -0.18 11.76
N GLY A 607 -53.51 -0.34 11.96
CA GLY A 607 -54.23 -1.62 11.85
C GLY A 607 -54.10 -2.54 13.06
N GLN A 608 -53.31 -2.19 14.09
CA GLN A 608 -53.16 -3.00 15.30
C GLN A 608 -54.49 -3.14 16.03
N ARG A 609 -54.86 -4.37 16.36
CA ARG A 609 -55.98 -4.72 17.23
C ARG A 609 -55.43 -5.26 18.54
N THR A 610 -55.96 -4.79 19.65
CA THR A 610 -55.53 -5.23 20.97
C THR A 610 -56.74 -5.48 21.84
N MET A 611 -56.79 -6.66 22.45
CA MET A 611 -57.73 -6.99 23.50
C MET A 611 -57.08 -6.77 24.87
N PHE A 612 -57.77 -6.07 25.75
CA PHE A 612 -57.43 -5.92 27.15
C PHE A 612 -58.40 -6.73 28.00
N GLN A 613 -57.89 -7.67 28.79
CA GLN A 613 -58.69 -8.51 29.67
C GLN A 613 -58.45 -8.12 31.13
N ASN A 614 -59.52 -7.94 31.90
CA ASN A 614 -59.42 -7.71 33.34
C ASN A 614 -59.44 -9.04 34.10
N ASN A 615 -58.27 -9.51 34.57
CA ASN A 615 -58.15 -10.66 35.47
C ASN A 615 -58.04 -10.27 36.95
N GLY A 616 -58.28 -9.01 37.28
CA GLY A 616 -58.29 -8.55 38.67
C GLY A 616 -59.62 -8.82 39.38
N THR A 617 -59.73 -8.35 40.61
CA THR A 617 -60.93 -8.46 41.45
C THR A 617 -61.81 -7.19 41.43
N GLY A 618 -61.29 -6.08 40.88
CA GLY A 618 -61.99 -4.80 40.75
C GLY A 618 -62.22 -4.37 39.30
N ASN A 619 -63.05 -3.34 39.11
CA ASN A 619 -63.30 -2.75 37.79
C ASN A 619 -62.09 -1.97 37.27
N ILE A 620 -61.92 -1.96 35.94
CA ILE A 620 -60.93 -1.11 35.25
C ILE A 620 -61.67 -0.12 34.37
N THR A 621 -61.31 1.17 34.43
CA THR A 621 -61.93 2.21 33.60
C THR A 621 -61.02 2.64 32.47
N PHE A 622 -61.45 2.46 31.22
CA PHE A 622 -60.83 3.07 30.05
C PHE A 622 -61.41 4.47 29.86
N ASN A 623 -60.58 5.48 30.07
CA ASN A 623 -61.01 6.88 29.99
C ASN A 623 -61.17 7.29 28.54
N HIS A 624 -62.36 7.78 28.18
CA HIS A 624 -62.59 8.39 26.89
C HIS A 624 -61.88 9.75 26.84
N GLY A 625 -61.00 9.95 25.86
CA GLY A 625 -60.21 11.17 25.71
C GLY A 625 -58.80 10.89 25.22
N GLY A 626 -58.11 11.92 24.72
CA GLY A 626 -56.78 11.77 24.13
C GLY A 626 -56.81 10.84 22.91
N ASN A 627 -56.02 9.77 22.95
CA ASN A 627 -55.95 8.74 21.90
C ASN A 627 -56.83 7.51 22.17
N VAL A 628 -57.74 7.55 23.15
CA VAL A 628 -58.65 6.45 23.47
C VAL A 628 -60.09 6.86 23.18
N TYR A 629 -60.72 6.22 22.19
CA TYR A 629 -62.11 6.47 21.83
C TYR A 629 -62.98 5.27 22.17
N CYS A 630 -63.60 5.33 23.35
CA CYS A 630 -64.62 4.39 23.78
C CYS A 630 -65.97 4.66 23.06
N LYS A 631 -66.73 3.61 22.76
CA LYS A 631 -68.07 3.73 22.13
C LYS A 631 -68.99 4.59 22.98
N GLY A 632 -69.74 5.47 22.31
CA GLY A 632 -70.70 6.38 22.94
C GLY A 632 -70.09 7.68 23.49
N GLY A 633 -68.78 7.91 23.32
CA GLY A 633 -68.14 9.15 23.76
C GLY A 633 -67.96 9.27 25.28
N VAL A 634 -67.97 8.14 26.00
CA VAL A 634 -67.95 8.09 27.47
C VAL A 634 -66.96 7.03 27.95
N ASN A 635 -66.48 7.16 29.20
CA ASN A 635 -65.58 6.18 29.82
C ASN A 635 -66.17 4.76 29.75
N ALA A 636 -65.32 3.77 29.48
CA ALA A 636 -65.71 2.36 29.44
C ALA A 636 -65.22 1.62 30.69
N VAL A 637 -66.14 1.09 31.47
CA VAL A 637 -65.83 0.26 32.65
C VAL A 637 -65.80 -1.20 32.22
N VAL A 638 -64.72 -1.90 32.55
CA VAL A 638 -64.50 -3.33 32.27
C VAL A 638 -64.49 -4.08 33.60
N PRO A 639 -65.54 -4.86 33.91
CA PRO A 639 -65.62 -5.62 35.16
C PRO A 639 -64.59 -6.76 35.23
N SER A 640 -64.40 -7.34 36.41
CA SER A 640 -63.57 -8.53 36.62
C SER A 640 -64.04 -9.68 35.71
N GLY A 641 -63.11 -10.34 35.00
CA GLY A 641 -63.39 -11.44 34.08
C GLY A 641 -63.77 -11.01 32.65
N HIS A 642 -63.91 -9.72 32.38
CA HIS A 642 -64.34 -9.18 31.08
C HIS A 642 -63.19 -8.55 30.29
N PHE A 643 -63.44 -8.25 29.01
CA PHE A 643 -62.49 -7.62 28.11
C PHE A 643 -63.05 -6.40 27.38
N ILE A 644 -62.13 -5.60 26.85
CA ILE A 644 -62.38 -4.53 25.87
C ILE A 644 -61.33 -4.59 24.77
N GLU A 645 -61.71 -4.30 23.54
CA GLU A 645 -60.85 -4.38 22.36
C GLU A 645 -60.78 -3.03 21.64
N PHE A 646 -59.58 -2.62 21.23
CA PHE A 646 -59.33 -1.41 20.46
C PHE A 646 -58.63 -1.71 19.13
N ILE A 647 -58.91 -0.89 18.11
CA ILE A 647 -58.16 -0.85 16.84
C ILE A 647 -57.59 0.55 16.61
N TYR A 648 -56.37 0.62 16.06
CA TYR A 648 -55.80 1.88 15.59
C TYR A 648 -55.93 2.00 14.07
N ASN A 649 -56.71 2.97 13.57
CA ASN A 649 -57.02 3.10 12.14
C ASN A 649 -55.94 3.83 11.31
N GLY A 650 -54.79 4.15 11.90
CA GLY A 650 -53.62 4.70 11.18
C GLY A 650 -53.67 6.20 10.84
N SER A 651 -54.85 6.78 10.58
CA SER A 651 -54.98 8.15 10.05
C SER A 651 -55.50 9.21 11.04
N GLY A 652 -55.88 8.83 12.27
CA GLY A 652 -56.54 9.73 13.22
C GLY A 652 -55.81 9.98 14.53
N GLY A 653 -54.69 9.31 14.82
CA GLY A 653 -54.02 9.41 16.13
C GLY A 653 -54.83 8.84 17.31
N VAL A 654 -55.97 8.19 17.03
CA VAL A 654 -56.93 7.71 18.03
C VAL A 654 -57.21 6.21 17.84
N SER A 655 -57.12 5.45 18.93
CA SER A 655 -57.51 4.05 19.03
C SER A 655 -59.00 3.94 19.33
N THR A 656 -59.76 3.31 18.43
CA THR A 656 -61.22 3.20 18.51
C THR A 656 -61.61 1.85 19.10
N GLU A 657 -62.55 1.86 20.05
CA GLU A 657 -63.09 0.63 20.62
C GLU A 657 -63.88 -0.17 19.57
N LEU A 658 -63.47 -1.43 19.36
CA LEU A 658 -64.13 -2.39 18.48
C LEU A 658 -65.26 -3.13 19.19
N SER A 659 -64.96 -3.69 20.36
CA SER A 659 -65.83 -4.59 21.10
C SER A 659 -65.52 -4.51 22.59
N ARG A 660 -66.51 -4.86 23.42
CA ARG A 660 -66.32 -5.06 24.86
C ARG A 660 -67.32 -6.11 25.34
N SER A 661 -66.93 -6.91 26.33
CA SER A 661 -67.86 -7.82 27.03
C SER A 661 -68.34 -7.16 28.32
N PHE A 662 -69.57 -7.49 28.73
CA PHE A 662 -70.16 -7.07 30.00
C PHE A 662 -70.46 -8.24 30.90
#